data_AF-A0A2N2X570-F1
#
_entry.id   AF-A0A2N2X570-F1
#
_cell.length_a   1.000
_cell.length_b   1.000
_cell.length_c   1.000
_cell.angle_alpha   90.00
_cell.angle_beta   90.00
_cell.angle_gamma   90.00
#
_symmetry.space_group_name_H-M   'P 1'
#
loop_
_entity.id
_entity.type
_entity.pdbx_description
1 polymer ?
#
loop_
_entity_poly.entity_id
_entity_poly.type
_entity_poly.pdbx_seq_one_letter_code
_entity_poly.pdbx_strand_id
1 'polypeptide(L)'
;MSIILCKTRNINLPKTTFRNSFRWIAISKAILIALLASSNTKAQELNVSYQIAGREIHSMSPAVLDTLFEEVIRRLVLDEINAVLESRGLYPKTEVELLKKAAVDQAVYMAKKNDDAVARNEKENKLTKDRIATYGGSKHGRELTGKTLIAKGKTNYSYAKIADDIVFSWFTSSKTKALIEDLTYPIVGIGVKPDAEAKRVYVSLVLGNYKSFNHGAALAHQLPVPFSIKTFGLKEPENGNCKKVQRTDNLSEFQKNLSVEDGVIYLVTEDVRTLQKLLSEKKDGLAVDIIQKDQFPCNNPNIIDHNNLNQGVLTKRIYSKKLFKNNLASDDENKFAFKTPLGTLPENLNGAYELGLVVIKNKNYCTTLLPNFLIEPQGRFTKNLELLADTITINSRFAYQPVADTMMRSFKIPFENKKYTYNSDDIKPFLKLLNEPKFTILNLKITAYSSVEGGEKENRMLQIKRAESIVSALEKSQDKPIKAEIITGYNLTDFINDIDSSKYQHLANKSLSEIQQYIKENRLNDALEPYLQNHRYALIELQIIHNIFGENEWPFVLHNFNNAVKEEDRALALSIQKFIIKQVLNQRYEPEILSELVIPDTEEYAGMKMNLAWLQYTMQQISKEEFQTMVKKLHELDPANEYIAFNDIYLEITQNPVNNLGAASQLQTRIDRLYYTPLTKKTVDGLNLKHQFRIINYIDSAGDYKSMRAKAIEKIKEITGLQSEGMENSMKFAELYIENQDIQSALQTLEPWVSHQKATENLIYSYLSLCSQKLETMHTPQFNYAIRKAQYLNPDRFCSLFDGKHFTLLVLENEGVKQLYCKTCKAKP
;
A
#
# COMPACT_ATOMS: atom_id res chain seq x y z
N MET A 1 43.78 -16.26 -16.30
CA MET A 1 44.96 -17.11 -15.98
C MET A 1 44.68 -17.76 -14.62
N SER A 2 44.77 -19.09 -14.54
CA SER A 2 44.60 -19.98 -13.35
C SER A 2 43.16 -20.13 -12.83
N ILE A 3 42.34 -21.14 -13.16
CA ILE A 3 42.37 -22.63 -13.01
C ILE A 3 42.57 -23.11 -11.56
N ILE A 4 41.49 -23.57 -10.91
CA ILE A 4 41.44 -24.83 -10.12
C ILE A 4 40.06 -25.48 -10.31
N LEU A 5 40.09 -26.75 -10.72
CA LEU A 5 38.99 -27.69 -10.94
C LEU A 5 38.43 -28.24 -9.62
N CYS A 6 37.11 -28.48 -9.57
CA CYS A 6 36.60 -29.64 -8.82
C CYS A 6 35.36 -30.25 -9.50
N LYS A 7 35.35 -31.59 -9.48
CA LYS A 7 34.56 -32.53 -10.30
C LYS A 7 33.04 -32.44 -10.13
N THR A 8 32.35 -32.47 -11.27
CA THR A 8 30.93 -32.82 -11.42
C THR A 8 30.72 -34.34 -11.34
N ARG A 9 29.66 -34.78 -10.65
CA ARG A 9 28.97 -36.05 -10.92
C ARG A 9 27.65 -35.75 -11.63
N ASN A 10 27.42 -36.45 -12.73
CA ASN A 10 26.34 -36.29 -13.70
C ASN A 10 24.94 -36.52 -13.12
N ILE A 11 24.01 -35.60 -13.39
CA ILE A 11 22.61 -35.92 -13.72
C ILE A 11 22.22 -35.06 -14.93
N ASN A 12 21.78 -35.72 -16.00
CA ASN A 12 21.32 -35.13 -17.26
C ASN A 12 19.97 -34.40 -17.06
N LEU A 13 19.90 -33.12 -17.43
CA LEU A 13 18.67 -32.38 -17.70
C LEU A 13 18.85 -31.50 -18.96
N PRO A 14 17.77 -31.16 -19.70
CA PRO A 14 17.85 -30.69 -21.08
C PRO A 14 18.43 -29.27 -21.23
N LYS A 15 19.24 -29.09 -22.29
CA LYS A 15 20.10 -27.93 -22.59
C LYS A 15 19.40 -26.66 -23.12
N THR A 16 18.14 -26.39 -22.79
CA THR A 16 17.42 -25.24 -23.37
C THR A 16 17.02 -24.12 -22.40
N THR A 17 17.24 -24.28 -21.08
CA THR A 17 16.86 -23.27 -20.07
C THR A 17 18.01 -22.43 -19.50
N PHE A 18 19.27 -22.69 -19.89
CA PHE A 18 20.44 -22.03 -19.28
C PHE A 18 20.91 -20.75 -19.99
N ARG A 19 20.49 -20.49 -21.23
CA ARG A 19 20.92 -19.31 -22.01
C ARG A 19 20.07 -18.06 -21.75
N ASN A 20 18.82 -18.23 -21.32
CA ASN A 20 17.93 -17.11 -20.97
C ASN A 20 18.12 -16.64 -19.53
N SER A 21 18.44 -17.53 -18.60
CA SER A 21 18.69 -17.19 -17.18
C SER A 21 19.96 -16.35 -16.97
N PHE A 22 21.03 -16.57 -17.74
CA PHE A 22 22.22 -15.71 -17.68
C PHE A 22 21.99 -14.30 -18.25
N ARG A 23 21.14 -14.16 -19.28
CA ARG A 23 20.76 -12.86 -19.83
C ARG A 23 19.86 -12.10 -18.87
N TRP A 24 18.93 -12.77 -18.19
CA TRP A 24 18.09 -12.16 -17.15
C TRP A 24 18.85 -11.84 -15.87
N ILE A 25 19.84 -12.62 -15.45
CA ILE A 25 20.68 -12.31 -14.28
C ILE A 25 21.65 -11.15 -14.60
N ALA A 26 22.17 -11.06 -15.82
CA ALA A 26 23.01 -9.95 -16.25
C ALA A 26 22.21 -8.65 -16.47
N ILE A 27 20.99 -8.74 -17.01
CA ILE A 27 20.08 -7.61 -17.17
C ILE A 27 19.49 -7.18 -15.81
N SER A 28 19.14 -8.11 -14.92
CA SER A 28 18.76 -7.78 -13.53
C SER A 28 19.92 -7.23 -12.73
N LYS A 29 21.17 -7.70 -12.90
CA LYS A 29 22.32 -7.06 -12.27
C LYS A 29 22.62 -5.70 -12.87
N ALA A 30 22.49 -5.50 -14.17
CA ALA A 30 22.69 -4.20 -14.81
C ALA A 30 21.58 -3.21 -14.47
N ILE A 31 20.32 -3.66 -14.34
CA ILE A 31 19.18 -2.86 -13.89
C ILE A 31 19.25 -2.62 -12.38
N LEU A 32 19.72 -3.57 -11.57
CA LEU A 32 19.96 -3.37 -10.14
C LEU A 32 21.18 -2.46 -9.91
N ILE A 33 22.24 -2.56 -10.72
CA ILE A 33 23.39 -1.64 -10.70
C ILE A 33 22.98 -0.27 -11.24
N ALA A 34 22.09 -0.19 -12.25
CA ALA A 34 21.54 1.06 -12.75
C ALA A 34 20.50 1.68 -11.82
N LEU A 35 19.75 0.89 -11.04
CA LEU A 35 18.83 1.34 -9.98
C LEU A 35 19.59 1.71 -8.69
N LEU A 36 20.69 1.00 -8.38
CA LEU A 36 21.63 1.35 -7.31
C LEU A 36 22.50 2.55 -7.71
N ALA A 37 22.76 2.76 -9.01
CA ALA A 37 23.34 3.99 -9.53
C ALA A 37 22.31 5.11 -9.51
N SER A 38 21.08 4.91 -10.01
CA SER A 38 20.05 5.95 -10.06
C SER A 38 19.52 6.38 -8.68
N SER A 39 19.64 5.53 -7.66
CA SER A 39 19.36 5.89 -6.24
C SER A 39 20.56 6.53 -5.51
N ASN A 40 21.73 6.54 -6.15
CA ASN A 40 22.95 7.21 -5.67
C ASN A 40 23.36 8.44 -6.51
N THR A 41 22.72 8.72 -7.65
CA THR A 41 23.12 9.78 -8.59
C THR A 41 22.31 11.07 -8.45
N LYS A 42 22.32 11.67 -7.26
CA LYS A 42 21.88 13.07 -7.08
C LYS A 42 22.92 13.95 -6.37
N ALA A 43 24.18 13.53 -6.32
CA ALA A 43 25.27 14.51 -6.31
C ALA A 43 25.40 14.98 -7.77
N GLN A 44 24.70 16.05 -8.10
CA GLN A 44 24.80 16.74 -9.38
C GLN A 44 25.32 18.13 -9.02
N GLU A 45 26.41 18.57 -9.66
CA GLU A 45 27.05 19.86 -9.38
C GLU A 45 25.98 20.97 -9.26
N LEU A 46 25.78 21.49 -8.06
CA LEU A 46 24.78 22.52 -7.81
C LEU A 46 25.24 23.82 -8.48
N ASN A 47 24.43 24.34 -9.40
CA ASN A 47 24.69 25.63 -10.04
C ASN A 47 24.04 26.77 -9.25
N VAL A 48 24.78 27.29 -8.27
CA VAL A 48 24.36 28.38 -7.36
C VAL A 48 25.41 29.49 -7.28
N SER A 49 24.98 30.70 -6.92
CA SER A 49 25.83 31.87 -6.67
C SER A 49 25.91 32.19 -5.18
N TYR A 50 27.10 32.57 -4.70
CA TYR A 50 27.31 33.01 -3.32
C TYR A 50 27.86 34.43 -3.26
N GLN A 51 27.32 35.23 -2.34
CA GLN A 51 27.85 36.56 -2.02
C GLN A 51 28.87 36.45 -0.88
N ILE A 52 30.14 36.71 -1.18
CA ILE A 52 31.25 36.66 -0.21
C ILE A 52 32.05 37.95 -0.29
N ALA A 53 32.16 38.65 0.85
CA ALA A 53 32.92 39.90 0.96
C ALA A 53 32.58 40.94 -0.14
N GLY A 54 31.29 41.03 -0.51
CA GLY A 54 30.80 41.95 -1.55
C GLY A 54 31.06 41.51 -2.99
N ARG A 55 31.49 40.26 -3.23
CA ARG A 55 31.67 39.67 -4.56
C ARG A 55 30.73 38.50 -4.75
N GLU A 56 30.13 38.41 -5.94
CA GLU A 56 29.40 37.22 -6.38
C GLU A 56 30.38 36.18 -6.91
N ILE A 57 30.29 34.96 -6.39
CA ILE A 57 31.09 33.82 -6.84
C ILE A 57 30.13 32.73 -7.30
N HIS A 58 30.18 32.38 -8.57
CA HIS A 58 29.42 31.25 -9.11
C HIS A 58 30.12 29.94 -8.76
N SER A 59 29.37 28.96 -8.27
CA SER A 59 29.81 27.59 -7.99
C SER A 59 30.56 26.90 -9.15
N MET A 60 30.18 27.20 -10.39
CA MET A 60 30.83 26.71 -11.61
C MET A 60 32.14 27.44 -11.95
N SER A 61 32.48 28.51 -11.24
CA SER A 61 33.73 29.24 -11.44
C SER A 61 34.92 28.35 -11.09
N PRO A 62 36.05 28.44 -11.83
CA PRO A 62 37.26 27.73 -11.48
C PRO A 62 37.76 28.11 -10.08
N ALA A 63 38.12 27.11 -9.28
CA ALA A 63 38.76 27.24 -7.98
C ALA A 63 40.22 27.65 -8.17
N VAL A 64 40.47 28.95 -8.31
CA VAL A 64 41.82 29.51 -8.51
C VAL A 64 42.50 29.67 -7.15
N LEU A 65 43.76 29.22 -7.06
CA LEU A 65 44.57 29.16 -5.84
C LEU A 65 44.61 30.48 -5.05
N ASP A 66 45.04 31.58 -5.68
CA ASP A 66 45.22 32.88 -4.99
C ASP A 66 43.89 33.54 -4.57
N THR A 67 42.76 32.97 -5.01
CA THR A 67 41.41 33.44 -4.72
C THR A 67 40.49 32.31 -4.26
N LEU A 68 41.03 31.24 -3.66
CA LEU A 68 40.20 30.10 -3.24
C LEU A 68 39.37 30.48 -2.01
N PHE A 69 38.06 30.62 -2.19
CA PHE A 69 37.14 30.90 -1.09
C PHE A 69 36.71 29.60 -0.38
N GLU A 70 37.38 29.27 0.73
CA GLU A 70 37.05 28.13 1.62
C GLU A 70 35.55 28.13 2.01
N GLU A 71 34.99 29.32 2.24
CA GLU A 71 33.60 29.55 2.59
C GLU A 71 32.61 29.12 1.48
N VAL A 72 32.99 29.24 0.20
CA VAL A 72 32.15 28.77 -0.92
C VAL A 72 32.08 27.25 -0.94
N ILE A 73 33.23 26.56 -0.82
CA ILE A 73 33.28 25.10 -0.77
C ILE A 73 32.48 24.59 0.43
N ARG A 74 32.63 25.22 1.60
CA ARG A 74 31.93 24.86 2.83
C ARG A 74 30.41 24.90 2.66
N ARG A 75 29.89 25.98 2.07
CA ARG A 75 28.44 26.12 1.79
C ARG A 75 27.97 25.11 0.75
N LEU A 76 28.72 24.94 -0.35
CA LEU A 76 28.39 23.93 -1.37
C LEU A 76 28.33 22.51 -0.82
N VAL A 77 29.30 22.13 0.03
CA VAL A 77 29.28 20.81 0.68
C VAL A 77 28.01 20.63 1.54
N LEU A 78 27.59 21.65 2.28
CA LEU A 78 26.34 21.60 3.05
C LEU A 78 25.12 21.50 2.13
N ASP A 79 25.07 22.35 1.10
CA ASP A 79 23.95 22.43 0.16
C ASP A 79 23.80 21.11 -0.62
N GLU A 80 24.90 20.49 -1.04
CA GLU A 80 24.89 19.18 -1.71
C GLU A 80 24.51 18.05 -0.76
N ILE A 81 25.01 18.03 0.49
CA ILE A 81 24.56 17.07 1.50
C ILE A 81 23.03 17.18 1.68
N ASN A 82 22.54 18.41 1.84
CA ASN A 82 21.13 18.68 2.06
C ASN A 82 20.28 18.33 0.83
N ALA A 83 20.75 18.63 -0.39
CA ALA A 83 20.08 18.23 -1.62
C ALA A 83 19.97 16.70 -1.74
N VAL A 84 21.01 15.95 -1.37
CA VAL A 84 20.97 14.49 -1.34
C VAL A 84 19.99 13.99 -0.28
N LEU A 85 20.01 14.54 0.94
CA LEU A 85 19.08 14.18 2.02
C LEU A 85 17.62 14.44 1.62
N GLU A 86 17.31 15.63 1.10
CA GLU A 86 15.98 16.02 0.65
C GLU A 86 15.49 15.13 -0.50
N SER A 87 16.38 14.77 -1.44
CA SER A 87 16.03 13.84 -2.53
C SER A 87 15.66 12.44 -2.06
N ARG A 88 16.05 12.09 -0.83
CA ARG A 88 15.74 10.83 -0.14
C ARG A 88 14.61 10.99 0.88
N GLY A 89 13.98 12.15 0.97
CA GLY A 89 12.92 12.45 1.92
C GLY A 89 13.42 12.61 3.36
N LEU A 90 14.70 12.92 3.57
CA LEU A 90 15.32 13.15 4.87
C LEU A 90 15.46 14.66 5.14
N TYR A 91 15.58 15.02 6.42
CA TYR A 91 15.70 16.41 6.84
C TYR A 91 17.09 17.00 6.59
N PRO A 92 17.16 18.26 6.12
CA PRO A 92 18.44 18.95 5.96
C PRO A 92 19.12 19.17 7.31
N LYS A 93 20.46 19.19 7.30
CA LYS A 93 21.30 19.49 8.45
C LYS A 93 21.49 20.99 8.59
N THR A 94 21.55 21.46 9.84
CA THR A 94 21.82 22.86 10.16
C THR A 94 23.24 23.02 10.69
N GLU A 95 23.99 23.96 10.15
CA GLU A 95 25.35 24.21 10.61
C GLU A 95 25.37 25.08 11.87
N VAL A 96 26.27 24.78 12.82
CA VAL A 96 26.46 25.53 14.05
C VAL A 96 27.92 25.91 14.28
N GLU A 97 28.14 27.11 14.83
CA GLU A 97 29.48 27.71 14.96
C GLU A 97 30.43 26.89 15.84
N LEU A 98 29.93 26.28 16.92
CA LEU A 98 30.73 25.42 17.81
C LEU A 98 31.39 24.27 17.04
N LEU A 99 30.60 23.52 16.27
CA LEU A 99 31.10 22.37 15.52
C LEU A 99 31.95 22.81 14.33
N LYS A 100 31.63 23.96 13.72
CA LYS A 100 32.43 24.55 12.65
C LYS A 100 33.87 24.82 13.10
N LYS A 101 34.06 25.39 14.29
CA LYS A 101 35.42 25.62 14.84
C LYS A 101 36.22 24.33 14.99
N ALA A 102 35.59 23.28 15.53
CA ALA A 102 36.21 21.96 15.66
C ALA A 102 36.56 21.34 14.29
N ALA A 103 35.67 21.50 13.30
CA ALA A 103 35.89 21.02 11.94
C ALA A 103 37.02 21.80 11.22
N VAL A 104 37.07 23.13 11.37
CA VAL A 104 38.14 23.97 10.81
C VAL A 104 39.49 23.62 11.42
N ASP A 105 39.56 23.40 12.73
CA ASP A 105 40.79 22.92 13.40
C ASP A 105 41.27 21.61 12.74
N GLN A 106 40.37 20.65 12.52
CA GLN A 106 40.74 19.42 11.83
C GLN A 106 41.18 19.66 10.39
N ALA A 107 40.47 20.46 9.61
CA ALA A 107 40.85 20.75 8.22
C ALA A 107 42.25 21.39 8.13
N VAL A 108 42.57 22.33 9.04
CA VAL A 108 43.90 22.94 9.15
C VAL A 108 44.99 21.90 9.47
N TYR A 109 44.73 21.02 10.43
CA TYR A 109 45.64 19.93 10.75
C TYR A 109 45.89 19.01 9.55
N MET A 110 44.81 18.58 8.90
CA MET A 110 44.85 17.66 7.75
C MET A 110 45.64 18.25 6.58
N ALA A 111 45.41 19.52 6.25
CA ALA A 111 46.15 20.25 5.23
C ALA A 111 47.65 20.38 5.56
N LYS A 112 47.99 20.62 6.84
CA LYS A 112 49.40 20.73 7.29
C LYS A 112 50.13 19.39 7.26
N LYS A 113 49.45 18.28 7.57
CA LYS A 113 50.05 16.95 7.65
C LYS A 113 49.92 16.13 6.37
N ASN A 114 49.16 16.62 5.39
CA ASN A 114 48.82 15.89 4.17
C ASN A 114 48.14 14.53 4.47
N ASP A 115 47.29 14.51 5.49
CA ASP A 115 46.61 13.32 6.03
C ASP A 115 45.13 13.66 6.27
N ASP A 116 44.22 12.75 5.96
CA ASP A 116 42.77 12.87 6.15
C ASP A 116 42.22 11.92 7.22
N ALA A 117 43.08 11.35 8.08
CA ALA A 117 42.64 10.57 9.23
C ALA A 117 41.83 11.42 10.24
N VAL A 118 40.71 10.86 10.73
CA VAL A 118 39.88 11.49 11.78
C VAL A 118 40.66 11.63 13.10
N ALA A 119 41.44 10.62 13.46
CA ALA A 119 42.30 10.66 14.65
C ALA A 119 43.65 11.23 14.28
N ARG A 120 44.09 12.28 14.98
CA ARG A 120 45.41 12.88 14.78
C ARG A 120 46.51 11.94 15.29
N ASN A 121 47.70 12.08 14.71
CA ASN A 121 48.90 11.44 15.23
C ASN A 121 49.50 12.18 16.45
N GLU A 122 49.02 13.39 16.72
CA GLU A 122 49.43 14.22 17.86
C GLU A 122 48.58 13.91 19.11
N LYS A 123 49.13 14.15 20.30
CA LYS A 123 48.41 13.92 21.58
C LYS A 123 47.32 14.97 21.81
N GLU A 124 47.58 16.22 21.43
CA GLU A 124 46.65 17.33 21.58
C GLU A 124 45.53 17.25 20.54
N ASN A 125 44.28 17.50 20.97
CA ASN A 125 43.10 17.48 20.12
C ASN A 125 43.00 16.22 19.23
N LYS A 126 43.46 15.07 19.75
CA LYS A 126 43.63 13.84 18.98
C LYS A 126 42.32 13.37 18.35
N LEU A 127 41.27 13.29 19.17
CA LEU A 127 39.96 12.79 18.78
C LEU A 127 39.00 13.95 18.57
N THR A 128 37.94 13.72 17.78
CA THR A 128 36.85 14.69 17.55
C THR A 128 36.30 15.27 18.85
N LYS A 129 36.09 14.42 19.86
CA LYS A 129 35.59 14.83 21.18
C LYS A 129 36.51 15.83 21.89
N ASP A 130 37.82 15.71 21.68
CA ASP A 130 38.82 16.59 22.29
C ASP A 130 38.77 17.95 21.58
N ARG A 131 38.64 17.95 20.25
CA ARG A 131 38.45 19.18 19.45
C ARG A 131 37.19 19.94 19.82
N ILE A 132 36.04 19.25 19.91
CA ILE A 132 34.78 19.89 20.30
C ILE A 132 34.91 20.50 21.71
N ALA A 133 35.53 19.78 22.66
CA ALA A 133 35.77 20.28 24.01
C ALA A 133 36.67 21.52 24.05
N THR A 134 37.73 21.57 23.23
CA THR A 134 38.64 22.74 23.13
C THR A 134 37.89 24.01 22.72
N TYR A 135 36.81 23.90 21.95
CA TYR A 135 35.98 25.05 21.54
C TYR A 135 34.77 25.30 22.45
N GLY A 136 34.76 24.75 23.68
CA GLY A 136 33.71 24.98 24.67
C GLY A 136 32.49 24.05 24.55
N GLY A 137 32.58 23.03 23.70
CA GLY A 137 31.56 22.00 23.57
C GLY A 137 31.75 20.84 24.55
N SER A 138 30.92 19.81 24.39
CA SER A 138 31.05 18.57 25.13
C SER A 138 31.89 17.55 24.35
N LYS A 139 32.04 16.36 24.90
CA LYS A 139 32.70 15.22 24.24
C LYS A 139 31.77 14.47 23.27
N HIS A 140 30.58 15.00 22.96
CA HIS A 140 29.60 14.39 22.08
C HIS A 140 29.71 14.93 20.65
N GLY A 141 30.10 14.06 19.73
CA GLY A 141 30.10 14.35 18.29
C GLY A 141 30.75 13.22 17.50
N ARG A 142 30.49 13.20 16.21
CA ARG A 142 31.07 12.28 15.23
C ARG A 142 31.69 13.10 14.10
N GLU A 143 32.56 12.49 13.32
CA GLU A 143 33.27 13.22 12.28
C GLU A 143 33.54 12.37 11.07
N LEU A 144 33.44 13.00 9.91
CA LEU A 144 33.86 12.53 8.63
C LEU A 144 34.92 13.47 8.08
N THR A 145 35.90 12.91 7.40
CA THR A 145 36.97 13.66 6.76
C THR A 145 37.04 13.24 5.29
N GLY A 146 37.58 14.11 4.45
CA GLY A 146 37.77 13.85 3.03
C GLY A 146 38.81 14.80 2.45
N LYS A 147 39.35 14.41 1.29
CA LYS A 147 40.23 15.27 0.49
C LYS A 147 40.01 15.04 -0.99
N THR A 148 40.18 16.09 -1.79
CA THR A 148 40.16 16.00 -3.26
C THR A 148 41.18 16.97 -3.88
N LEU A 149 41.46 16.80 -5.16
CA LEU A 149 42.33 17.69 -5.93
C LEU A 149 41.62 19.00 -6.26
N ILE A 150 42.36 20.10 -6.34
CA ILE A 150 41.84 21.41 -6.80
C ILE A 150 41.92 21.53 -8.32
N ALA A 151 42.82 20.79 -8.96
CA ALA A 151 43.07 20.86 -10.39
C ALA A 151 43.50 19.51 -10.97
N LYS A 152 43.30 19.35 -12.28
CA LYS A 152 43.83 18.23 -13.07
C LYS A 152 44.72 18.80 -14.18
N GLY A 153 46.03 18.63 -14.02
CA GLY A 153 47.01 19.25 -14.93
C GLY A 153 46.99 20.77 -14.77
N LYS A 154 46.75 21.50 -15.88
CA LYS A 154 46.65 22.98 -15.90
C LYS A 154 45.22 23.50 -15.68
N THR A 155 44.24 22.61 -15.58
CA THR A 155 42.82 22.98 -15.49
C THR A 155 42.35 22.89 -14.05
N ASN A 156 41.94 24.02 -13.47
CA ASN A 156 41.33 24.06 -12.15
C ASN A 156 39.91 23.48 -12.21
N TYR A 157 39.55 22.71 -11.19
CA TYR A 157 38.18 22.29 -10.96
C TYR A 157 37.31 23.47 -10.55
N SER A 158 36.00 23.39 -10.77
CA SER A 158 35.05 24.34 -10.22
C SER A 158 34.88 24.13 -8.71
N TYR A 159 34.34 25.13 -8.00
CA TYR A 159 33.95 24.94 -6.60
C TYR A 159 32.93 23.80 -6.46
N ALA A 160 31.97 23.71 -7.39
CA ALA A 160 30.98 22.63 -7.44
C ALA A 160 31.63 21.25 -7.59
N LYS A 161 32.58 21.11 -8.52
CA LYS A 161 33.29 19.84 -8.74
C LYS A 161 34.05 19.35 -7.50
N ILE A 162 34.64 20.29 -6.74
CA ILE A 162 35.35 19.99 -5.48
C ILE A 162 34.38 19.51 -4.41
N ALA A 163 33.24 20.20 -4.23
CA ALA A 163 32.20 19.79 -3.29
C ALA A 163 31.63 18.41 -3.66
N ASP A 164 31.28 18.23 -4.94
CA ASP A 164 30.76 16.98 -5.50
C ASP A 164 31.68 15.79 -5.24
N ASP A 165 32.99 15.92 -5.47
CA ASP A 165 33.94 14.84 -5.17
C ASP A 165 33.91 14.42 -3.70
N ILE A 166 33.85 15.40 -2.78
CA ILE A 166 33.83 15.14 -1.34
C ILE A 166 32.51 14.48 -0.94
N VAL A 167 31.38 15.06 -1.32
CA VAL A 167 30.04 14.56 -0.98
C VAL A 167 29.80 13.20 -1.60
N PHE A 168 30.16 13.00 -2.88
CA PHE A 168 30.10 11.72 -3.55
C PHE A 168 30.90 10.64 -2.80
N SER A 169 32.12 10.97 -2.34
CA SER A 169 32.93 10.03 -1.55
C SER A 169 32.25 9.59 -0.25
N TRP A 170 31.55 10.50 0.43
CA TRP A 170 30.84 10.17 1.66
C TRP A 170 29.55 9.38 1.41
N PHE A 171 28.85 9.63 0.31
CA PHE A 171 27.60 8.91 0.00
C PHE A 171 27.81 7.56 -0.71
N THR A 172 28.98 7.32 -1.32
CA THR A 172 29.33 6.02 -1.91
C THR A 172 29.68 4.95 -0.88
N SER A 173 30.16 5.34 0.30
CA SER A 173 30.42 4.42 1.41
C SER A 173 29.18 4.27 2.29
N SER A 174 28.69 3.03 2.44
CA SER A 174 27.49 2.73 3.24
C SER A 174 27.61 3.20 4.70
N LYS A 175 28.81 3.13 5.28
CA LYS A 175 29.08 3.53 6.66
C LYS A 175 29.01 5.05 6.86
N THR A 176 29.58 5.82 5.93
CA THR A 176 29.63 7.28 6.01
C THR A 176 28.27 7.87 5.63
N LYS A 177 27.63 7.32 4.60
CA LYS A 177 26.22 7.61 4.24
C LYS A 177 25.30 7.44 5.45
N ALA A 178 25.35 6.29 6.12
CA ALA A 178 24.50 6.02 7.27
C ALA A 178 24.68 7.02 8.42
N LEU A 179 25.90 7.56 8.61
CA LEU A 179 26.16 8.58 9.63
C LEU A 179 25.57 9.94 9.26
N ILE A 180 25.62 10.33 7.97
CA ILE A 180 25.02 11.59 7.48
C ILE A 180 23.49 11.51 7.55
N GLU A 181 22.91 10.36 7.18
CA GLU A 181 21.46 10.12 7.17
C GLU A 181 20.86 9.94 8.58
N ASP A 182 21.70 9.78 9.61
CA ASP A 182 21.26 9.62 10.99
C ASP A 182 20.58 10.89 11.52
N LEU A 183 19.27 10.80 11.79
CA LEU A 183 18.44 11.90 12.29
C LEU A 183 18.79 12.32 13.72
N THR A 184 19.55 11.51 14.47
CA THR A 184 20.04 11.87 15.81
C THR A 184 21.14 12.93 15.79
N TYR A 185 21.70 13.23 14.62
CA TYR A 185 22.67 14.30 14.40
C TYR A 185 22.11 15.38 13.47
N PRO A 186 21.19 16.24 13.92
CA PRO A 186 20.55 17.26 13.09
C PRO A 186 21.46 18.47 12.79
N ILE A 187 22.56 18.63 13.54
CA ILE A 187 23.47 19.78 13.40
C ILE A 187 24.87 19.34 12.99
N VAL A 188 25.55 20.20 12.25
CA VAL A 188 26.89 19.93 11.70
C VAL A 188 27.82 21.13 11.84
N GLY A 189 29.10 20.91 11.59
CA GLY A 189 30.10 21.94 11.36
C GLY A 189 31.03 21.50 10.26
N ILE A 190 31.31 22.38 9.29
CA ILE A 190 32.16 22.05 8.15
C ILE A 190 33.41 22.92 8.17
N GLY A 191 34.58 22.28 8.10
CA GLY A 191 35.87 22.92 7.96
C GLY A 191 36.48 22.59 6.60
N VAL A 192 37.05 23.57 5.93
CA VAL A 192 37.68 23.42 4.62
C VAL A 192 39.06 24.06 4.68
N LYS A 193 40.10 23.36 4.21
CA LYS A 193 41.44 23.93 4.09
C LYS A 193 42.22 23.34 2.91
N PRO A 194 42.78 24.16 2.00
CA PRO A 194 43.76 23.69 1.02
C PRO A 194 45.11 23.40 1.68
N ASP A 195 45.89 22.45 1.12
CA ASP A 195 47.30 22.29 1.50
C ASP A 195 48.15 23.50 1.07
N ALA A 196 49.37 23.57 1.61
CA ALA A 196 50.28 24.70 1.36
C ALA A 196 50.66 24.85 -0.13
N GLU A 197 50.64 23.74 -0.88
CA GLU A 197 50.90 23.72 -2.33
C GLU A 197 49.63 23.92 -3.16
N ALA A 198 48.46 24.00 -2.50
CA ALA A 198 47.12 23.97 -3.07
C ALA A 198 46.92 22.99 -4.21
N LYS A 199 47.43 21.79 -4.00
CA LYS A 199 47.12 20.62 -4.83
C LYS A 199 45.82 19.99 -4.37
N ARG A 200 45.54 20.02 -3.07
CA ARG A 200 44.39 19.34 -2.45
C ARG A 200 43.63 20.26 -1.51
N VAL A 201 42.32 20.07 -1.45
CA VAL A 201 41.46 20.57 -0.37
C VAL A 201 41.15 19.44 0.58
N TYR A 202 41.22 19.73 1.88
CA TYR A 202 40.82 18.87 2.98
C TYR A 202 39.54 19.40 3.60
N VAL A 203 38.58 18.51 3.82
CA VAL A 203 37.27 18.82 4.41
C VAL A 203 37.04 17.96 5.63
N SER A 204 36.64 18.58 6.74
CA SER A 204 36.10 17.91 7.92
C SER A 204 34.63 18.27 8.07
N LEU A 205 33.78 17.27 8.28
CA LEU A 205 32.38 17.39 8.65
C LEU A 205 32.21 16.81 10.05
N VAL A 206 32.00 17.68 11.04
CA VAL A 206 31.69 17.28 12.41
C VAL A 206 30.17 17.25 12.57
N LEU A 207 29.61 16.08 12.90
CA LEU A 207 28.19 15.87 13.15
C LEU A 207 27.91 15.85 14.65
N GLY A 208 26.84 16.51 15.08
CA GLY A 208 26.48 16.64 16.49
C GLY A 208 24.97 16.78 16.71
N ASN A 209 24.61 16.98 17.97
CA ASN A 209 23.24 17.23 18.43
C ASN A 209 23.25 18.18 19.62
N TYR A 210 22.11 18.40 20.28
CA TYR A 210 22.04 19.36 21.40
C TYR A 210 22.98 18.99 22.57
N LYS A 211 23.37 17.71 22.72
CA LYS A 211 24.36 17.30 23.72
C LYS A 211 25.79 17.69 23.36
N SER A 212 26.06 18.15 22.13
CA SER A 212 27.39 18.64 21.72
C SER A 212 27.75 20.00 22.37
N PHE A 213 26.77 20.76 22.84
CA PHE A 213 27.01 22.02 23.56
C PHE A 213 27.31 21.76 25.04
N ASN A 214 28.11 22.61 25.70
CA ASN A 214 28.41 22.43 27.12
C ASN A 214 28.56 23.73 27.93
N HIS A 215 28.05 24.85 27.40
CA HIS A 215 28.16 26.16 28.05
C HIS A 215 27.55 26.21 29.45
N GLY A 216 26.53 25.39 29.71
CA GLY A 216 25.85 25.27 30.99
C GLY A 216 26.70 24.74 32.14
N ALA A 217 27.73 23.96 31.85
CA ALA A 217 28.50 23.27 32.88
C ALA A 217 29.17 24.26 33.85
N ALA A 218 29.64 25.41 33.34
CA ALA A 218 30.26 26.46 34.15
C ALA A 218 29.25 27.21 35.05
N LEU A 219 27.94 27.12 34.74
CA LEU A 219 26.87 27.82 35.44
C LEU A 219 26.26 26.99 36.58
N ALA A 220 26.81 25.81 36.90
CA ALA A 220 26.30 24.91 37.94
C ALA A 220 26.10 25.60 39.30
N HIS A 221 26.95 26.57 39.63
CA HIS A 221 26.90 27.35 40.87
C HIS A 221 25.67 28.26 40.98
N GLN A 222 24.94 28.48 39.88
CA GLN A 222 23.71 29.29 39.85
C GLN A 222 22.47 28.48 40.24
N LEU A 223 22.58 27.14 40.31
CA LEU A 223 21.48 26.28 40.73
C LEU A 223 21.38 26.25 42.26
N PRO A 224 20.16 26.18 42.84
CA PRO A 224 19.98 25.95 44.27
C PRO A 224 20.68 24.68 44.76
N VAL A 225 20.66 23.64 43.92
CA VAL A 225 21.41 22.41 44.11
C VAL A 225 22.20 22.13 42.82
N PRO A 226 23.54 22.25 42.82
CA PRO A 226 24.33 21.93 41.65
C PRO A 226 24.19 20.45 41.25
N PHE A 227 24.22 20.16 39.95
CA PHE A 227 24.22 18.78 39.45
C PHE A 227 25.44 17.98 39.96
N SER A 228 25.29 16.66 40.05
CA SER A 228 26.33 15.80 40.60
C SER A 228 27.47 15.58 39.60
N ILE A 229 28.70 15.92 40.00
CA ILE A 229 29.94 15.54 39.30
C ILE A 229 30.42 14.15 39.75
N LYS A 230 30.05 13.73 40.97
CA LYS A 230 30.44 12.44 41.53
C LYS A 230 29.63 11.32 40.89
N THR A 231 30.32 10.35 40.28
CA THR A 231 29.70 9.15 39.70
C THR A 231 29.47 8.01 40.71
N PHE A 232 29.87 8.18 41.97
CA PHE A 232 29.81 7.13 43.01
C PHE A 232 30.48 5.80 42.63
N GLY A 233 31.51 5.86 41.78
CA GLY A 233 32.25 4.69 41.28
C GLY A 233 31.54 3.94 40.16
N LEU A 234 30.55 4.57 39.52
CA LEU A 234 29.94 4.09 38.29
C LEU A 234 30.88 4.34 37.10
N LYS A 235 30.81 3.42 36.14
CA LYS A 235 31.55 3.45 34.88
C LYS A 235 30.63 3.90 33.75
N GLU A 236 31.23 4.38 32.67
CA GLU A 236 30.54 4.65 31.41
C GLU A 236 29.76 3.40 30.91
N PRO A 237 28.67 3.60 30.15
CA PRO A 237 27.91 2.50 29.57
C PRO A 237 28.81 1.59 28.73
N GLU A 238 28.67 0.28 28.90
CA GLU A 238 29.39 -0.72 28.11
C GLU A 238 28.38 -1.67 27.45
N ASN A 239 28.43 -1.76 26.12
CA ASN A 239 27.43 -2.48 25.33
C ASN A 239 27.21 -3.93 25.81
N GLY A 240 28.26 -4.65 26.22
CA GLY A 240 28.12 -6.02 26.73
C GLY A 240 27.27 -6.11 27.99
N ASN A 241 27.55 -5.25 28.99
CA ASN A 241 26.87 -5.25 30.28
C ASN A 241 25.45 -4.67 30.21
N CYS A 242 25.24 -3.67 29.35
CA CYS A 242 23.97 -2.96 29.21
C CYS A 242 23.00 -3.60 28.20
N LYS A 243 23.44 -4.62 27.44
CA LYS A 243 22.62 -5.30 26.42
C LYS A 243 21.29 -5.84 26.95
N LYS A 244 21.26 -6.34 28.19
CA LYS A 244 20.05 -6.86 28.82
C LYS A 244 19.02 -5.75 29.06
N VAL A 245 19.49 -4.57 29.48
CA VAL A 245 18.65 -3.39 29.71
C VAL A 245 18.00 -2.94 28.40
N GLN A 246 18.78 -2.88 27.31
CA GLN A 246 18.30 -2.50 25.97
C GLN A 246 17.26 -3.46 25.37
N ARG A 247 17.17 -4.69 25.88
CA ARG A 247 16.24 -5.74 25.41
C ARG A 247 15.07 -5.98 26.35
N THR A 248 14.99 -5.25 27.46
CA THR A 248 13.93 -5.44 28.45
C THR A 248 12.73 -4.61 28.04
N ASP A 249 11.62 -5.28 27.73
CA ASP A 249 10.36 -4.63 27.41
C ASP A 249 9.79 -3.87 28.61
N ASN A 250 9.04 -2.79 28.36
CA ASN A 250 8.38 -1.95 29.38
C ASN A 250 9.30 -1.41 30.48
N LEU A 251 10.59 -1.25 30.18
CA LEU A 251 11.57 -0.75 31.13
C LEU A 251 11.19 0.66 31.65
N SER A 252 10.57 1.50 30.82
CA SER A 252 10.12 2.85 31.21
C SER A 252 9.06 2.86 32.30
N GLU A 253 8.26 1.79 32.46
CA GLU A 253 7.22 1.72 33.50
C GLU A 253 7.82 1.78 34.91
N PHE A 254 9.06 1.33 35.10
CA PHE A 254 9.74 1.45 36.39
C PHE A 254 10.00 2.91 36.81
N GLN A 255 10.02 3.86 35.89
CA GLN A 255 10.13 5.28 36.23
C GLN A 255 8.85 5.77 36.93
N LYS A 256 7.66 5.35 36.45
CA LYS A 256 6.36 5.73 37.02
C LYS A 256 6.15 5.20 38.44
N ASN A 257 6.92 4.18 38.81
CA ASN A 257 6.94 3.55 40.12
C ASN A 257 7.76 4.33 41.17
N LEU A 258 8.33 5.48 40.82
CA LEU A 258 9.00 6.34 41.78
C LEU A 258 8.00 7.20 42.56
N SER A 259 8.13 7.21 43.88
CA SER A 259 7.36 8.09 44.77
C SER A 259 8.27 8.83 45.73
N VAL A 260 7.78 9.94 46.28
CA VAL A 260 8.45 10.68 47.34
C VAL A 260 7.54 10.73 48.56
N GLU A 261 8.05 10.27 49.70
CA GLU A 261 7.37 10.31 51.00
C GLU A 261 8.35 10.91 52.01
N ASP A 262 7.96 12.00 52.70
CA ASP A 262 8.79 12.70 53.69
C ASP A 262 10.22 13.02 53.21
N GLY A 263 10.37 13.39 51.93
CA GLY A 263 11.67 13.71 51.32
C GLY A 263 12.52 12.49 50.97
N VAL A 264 12.05 11.27 51.19
CA VAL A 264 12.70 10.02 50.78
C VAL A 264 12.10 9.55 49.45
N ILE A 265 12.97 9.21 48.51
CA ILE A 265 12.57 8.68 47.21
C ILE A 265 12.45 7.16 47.31
N TYR A 266 11.30 6.61 46.97
CA TYR A 266 11.03 5.18 46.95
C TYR A 266 10.81 4.69 45.52
N LEU A 267 11.14 3.42 45.28
CA LEU A 267 10.59 2.65 44.18
C LEU A 267 9.53 1.71 44.74
N VAL A 268 8.31 1.79 44.20
CA VAL A 268 7.14 1.04 44.65
C VAL A 268 6.56 0.25 43.48
N THR A 269 6.41 -1.07 43.62
CA THR A 269 5.78 -1.91 42.58
C THR A 269 5.03 -3.07 43.20
N GLU A 270 3.92 -3.45 42.58
CA GLU A 270 3.13 -4.63 42.96
C GLU A 270 3.77 -5.95 42.50
N ASP A 271 4.75 -5.92 41.58
CA ASP A 271 5.43 -7.12 41.09
C ASP A 271 6.93 -6.90 40.85
N VAL A 272 7.72 -7.33 41.82
CA VAL A 272 9.19 -7.21 41.79
C VAL A 272 9.89 -8.18 40.83
N ARG A 273 9.21 -9.19 40.28
CA ARG A 273 9.87 -10.31 39.57
C ARG A 273 10.66 -9.84 38.34
N THR A 274 10.11 -8.88 37.59
CA THR A 274 10.79 -8.31 36.42
C THR A 274 12.05 -7.54 36.85
N LEU A 275 11.98 -6.80 37.95
CA LEU A 275 13.12 -6.07 38.50
C LEU A 275 14.21 -7.02 39.02
N GLN A 276 13.85 -8.11 39.69
CA GLN A 276 14.78 -9.16 40.12
C GLN A 276 15.47 -9.83 38.93
N LYS A 277 14.71 -10.14 37.87
CA LYS A 277 15.29 -10.67 36.62
C LYS A 277 16.25 -9.66 36.00
N LEU A 278 15.91 -8.36 35.99
CA LEU A 278 16.76 -7.31 35.44
C LEU A 278 18.06 -7.15 36.24
N LEU A 279 17.99 -7.16 37.57
CA LEU A 279 19.08 -6.91 38.52
C LEU A 279 19.61 -8.21 39.16
N SER A 280 19.94 -9.19 38.33
CA SER A 280 20.34 -10.54 38.76
C SER A 280 21.74 -10.62 39.38
N GLU A 281 22.65 -9.70 39.05
CA GLU A 281 24.04 -9.74 39.49
C GLU A 281 24.27 -8.90 40.76
N LYS A 282 25.28 -9.28 41.55
CA LYS A 282 25.63 -8.62 42.83
C LYS A 282 26.00 -7.13 42.68
N LYS A 283 26.47 -6.72 41.50
CA LYS A 283 26.92 -5.35 41.17
C LYS A 283 25.92 -4.60 40.28
N ASP A 284 24.75 -5.18 40.05
CA ASP A 284 23.62 -4.46 39.48
C ASP A 284 22.96 -3.62 40.55
N GLY A 285 22.27 -2.56 40.17
CA GLY A 285 21.60 -1.70 41.13
C GLY A 285 20.80 -0.60 40.50
N LEU A 286 20.29 0.28 41.35
CA LEU A 286 19.53 1.46 40.97
C LEU A 286 20.11 2.71 41.63
N ALA A 287 19.91 3.85 41.00
CA ALA A 287 20.07 5.18 41.56
C ALA A 287 18.96 6.08 41.00
N VAL A 288 18.85 7.32 41.48
CA VAL A 288 17.92 8.31 40.94
C VAL A 288 18.72 9.52 40.48
N ASP A 289 18.39 10.03 39.31
CA ASP A 289 18.90 11.29 38.78
C ASP A 289 17.81 12.34 38.92
N ILE A 290 18.03 13.33 39.78
CA ILE A 290 17.03 14.35 40.12
C ILE A 290 17.27 15.57 39.24
N ILE A 291 16.42 15.77 38.25
CA ILE A 291 16.52 16.85 37.25
C ILE A 291 15.65 18.02 37.71
N GLN A 292 16.20 19.22 37.72
CA GLN A 292 15.52 20.40 38.24
C GLN A 292 15.01 21.27 37.09
N LYS A 293 13.82 21.85 37.23
CA LYS A 293 13.29 22.79 36.24
C LYS A 293 14.18 24.02 36.07
N ASP A 294 14.86 24.44 37.14
CA ASP A 294 15.79 25.57 37.14
C ASP A 294 17.03 25.34 36.26
N GLN A 295 17.30 24.10 35.82
CA GLN A 295 18.33 23.81 34.82
C GLN A 295 17.97 24.31 33.42
N PHE A 296 16.71 24.72 33.18
CA PHE A 296 16.21 25.12 31.86
C PHE A 296 15.67 26.57 31.85
N PRO A 297 16.49 27.57 32.20
CA PRO A 297 16.05 28.97 32.24
C PRO A 297 15.76 29.52 30.83
N CYS A 298 14.65 30.23 30.64
CA CYS A 298 14.22 30.70 29.31
C CYS A 298 15.19 31.64 28.58
N ASN A 299 15.89 32.51 29.32
CA ASN A 299 16.74 33.55 28.74
C ASN A 299 18.24 33.25 28.87
N ASN A 300 18.59 32.05 29.31
CA ASN A 300 19.98 31.63 29.54
C ASN A 300 20.21 30.22 28.98
N PRO A 301 21.47 29.80 28.73
CA PRO A 301 21.77 28.43 28.38
C PRO A 301 21.24 27.43 29.42
N ASN A 302 20.94 26.20 28.98
CA ASN A 302 20.61 25.13 29.92
C ASN A 302 21.80 24.85 30.83
N ILE A 303 21.57 24.76 32.14
CA ILE A 303 22.58 24.56 33.17
C ILE A 303 22.77 23.05 33.38
N ILE A 304 23.45 22.45 32.41
CA ILE A 304 23.71 21.01 32.32
C ILE A 304 25.15 20.81 31.88
N ASP A 305 25.77 19.72 32.33
CA ASP A 305 27.05 19.24 31.82
C ASP A 305 26.88 17.90 31.12
N HIS A 306 26.82 17.96 29.79
CA HIS A 306 26.63 16.79 28.95
C HIS A 306 27.85 15.86 28.96
N ASN A 307 28.97 16.21 29.61
CA ASN A 307 30.07 15.27 29.81
C ASN A 307 29.84 14.31 30.98
N ASN A 308 28.88 14.60 31.87
CA ASN A 308 28.54 13.74 32.99
C ASN A 308 27.63 12.58 32.55
N LEU A 309 27.64 11.51 33.33
CA LEU A 309 26.75 10.35 33.12
C LEU A 309 25.29 10.72 33.39
N ASN A 310 25.07 11.52 34.43
CA ASN A 310 23.79 12.05 34.88
C ASN A 310 23.64 13.52 34.45
N GLN A 311 22.41 13.99 34.32
CA GLN A 311 22.11 15.40 33.98
C GLN A 311 21.73 16.24 35.20
N GLY A 312 21.26 15.61 36.28
CA GLY A 312 20.82 16.28 37.50
C GLY A 312 21.64 15.89 38.73
N VAL A 313 20.98 15.83 39.89
CA VAL A 313 21.58 15.40 41.16
C VAL A 313 21.45 13.89 41.29
N LEU A 314 22.54 13.18 41.00
CA LEU A 314 22.60 11.73 41.13
C LEU A 314 22.64 11.29 42.60
N THR A 315 21.74 10.38 42.98
CA THR A 315 21.77 9.73 44.30
C THR A 315 22.79 8.60 44.35
N LYS A 316 23.17 8.19 45.57
CA LYS A 316 24.10 7.07 45.76
C LYS A 316 23.43 5.77 45.32
N ARG A 317 23.99 5.11 44.30
CA ARG A 317 23.64 3.75 43.90
C ARG A 317 23.44 2.75 45.04
N ILE A 318 22.38 1.96 44.91
CA ILE A 318 22.02 0.84 45.78
C ILE A 318 22.08 -0.44 44.95
N TYR A 319 23.00 -1.35 45.31
CA TYR A 319 23.14 -2.62 44.60
C TYR A 319 22.06 -3.62 45.00
N SER A 320 21.73 -4.53 44.07
CA SER A 320 20.70 -5.56 44.13
C SER A 320 20.57 -6.24 45.50
N LYS A 321 21.68 -6.71 46.08
CA LYS A 321 21.67 -7.34 47.41
C LYS A 321 21.10 -6.45 48.51
N LYS A 322 21.46 -5.16 48.53
CA LYS A 322 20.94 -4.20 49.53
C LYS A 322 19.53 -3.76 49.16
N LEU A 323 19.29 -3.53 47.87
CA LEU A 323 18.01 -3.13 47.31
C LEU A 323 16.90 -4.10 47.72
N PHE A 324 17.08 -5.40 47.45
CA PHE A 324 16.09 -6.43 47.74
C PHE A 324 16.02 -6.84 49.21
N LYS A 325 17.11 -6.66 49.98
CA LYS A 325 17.09 -6.90 51.44
C LYS A 325 16.26 -5.85 52.18
N ASN A 326 16.21 -4.62 51.66
CA ASN A 326 15.48 -3.50 52.24
C ASN A 326 14.08 -3.35 51.61
N ASN A 327 13.36 -4.47 51.42
CA ASN A 327 11.95 -4.40 51.04
C ASN A 327 11.13 -3.95 52.26
N LEU A 328 10.33 -2.90 52.08
CA LEU A 328 9.45 -2.33 53.08
C LEU A 328 7.97 -2.63 52.80
N ALA A 329 7.67 -3.30 51.68
CA ALA A 329 6.31 -3.75 51.39
C ALA A 329 5.91 -4.89 52.34
N SER A 330 4.64 -4.93 52.75
CA SER A 330 4.11 -6.07 53.51
C SER A 330 3.91 -7.27 52.60
N ASP A 331 4.32 -8.44 53.09
CA ASP A 331 4.13 -9.72 52.39
C ASP A 331 2.74 -10.33 52.63
N ASP A 332 1.92 -9.73 53.50
CA ASP A 332 0.67 -10.34 54.01
C ASP A 332 -0.43 -10.45 52.93
N GLU A 333 -0.52 -9.47 52.02
CA GLU A 333 -1.53 -9.45 50.94
C GLU A 333 -0.94 -9.77 49.55
N ASN A 334 0.28 -9.31 49.28
CA ASN A 334 0.97 -9.52 48.01
C ASN A 334 2.47 -9.77 48.21
N LYS A 335 2.88 -11.04 48.20
CA LYS A 335 4.29 -11.46 48.33
C LYS A 335 5.25 -10.94 47.25
N PHE A 336 4.73 -10.33 46.18
CA PHE A 336 5.52 -9.72 45.11
C PHE A 336 5.59 -8.20 45.20
N ALA A 337 4.85 -7.60 46.14
CA ALA A 337 4.93 -6.18 46.42
C ALA A 337 6.34 -5.81 46.87
N PHE A 338 6.79 -4.65 46.42
CA PHE A 338 8.14 -4.19 46.67
C PHE A 338 8.19 -2.69 46.83
N LYS A 339 8.72 -2.26 47.96
CA LYS A 339 8.97 -0.85 48.29
C LYS A 339 10.38 -0.73 48.83
N THR A 340 11.23 0.08 48.20
CA THR A 340 12.61 0.28 48.68
C THR A 340 13.05 1.73 48.55
N PRO A 341 13.78 2.28 49.54
CA PRO A 341 14.30 3.64 49.44
C PRO A 341 15.49 3.69 48.48
N LEU A 342 15.51 4.67 47.57
CA LEU A 342 16.58 4.90 46.58
C LEU A 342 17.45 6.13 46.89
N GLY A 343 17.06 6.97 47.84
CA GLY A 343 17.79 8.17 48.23
C GLY A 343 16.86 9.18 48.91
N THR A 344 17.38 10.36 49.21
CA THR A 344 16.61 11.49 49.72
C THR A 344 16.69 12.65 48.74
N LEU A 345 15.66 13.48 48.71
CA LEU A 345 15.74 14.76 48.03
C LEU A 345 16.79 15.65 48.69
N PRO A 346 17.54 16.47 47.93
CA PRO A 346 18.44 17.46 48.50
C PRO A 346 17.66 18.50 49.32
N GLU A 347 18.16 18.88 50.49
CA GLU A 347 17.48 19.80 51.42
C GLU A 347 17.16 21.19 50.81
N ASN A 348 17.98 21.67 49.88
CA ASN A 348 17.81 22.98 49.24
C ASN A 348 17.01 22.93 47.92
N LEU A 349 16.38 21.80 47.59
CA LEU A 349 15.57 21.65 46.38
C LEU A 349 14.14 22.17 46.64
N ASN A 350 13.89 23.44 46.29
CA ASN A 350 12.59 24.09 46.50
C ASN A 350 11.72 24.20 45.25
N GLY A 351 12.29 23.99 44.06
CA GLY A 351 11.61 24.12 42.77
C GLY A 351 10.99 22.83 42.25
N ALA A 352 10.27 22.92 41.13
CA ALA A 352 9.77 21.74 40.43
C ALA A 352 10.93 20.87 39.93
N TYR A 353 10.78 19.55 40.05
CA TYR A 353 11.80 18.57 39.70
C TYR A 353 11.18 17.35 39.02
N GLU A 354 12.05 16.56 38.42
CA GLU A 354 11.77 15.28 37.80
C GLU A 354 12.72 14.21 38.35
N LEU A 355 12.21 13.00 38.51
CA LEU A 355 13.01 11.86 38.94
C LEU A 355 13.24 10.89 37.77
N GLY A 356 14.50 10.74 37.38
CA GLY A 356 14.95 9.72 36.45
C GLY A 356 15.46 8.47 37.18
N LEU A 357 14.97 7.28 36.82
CA LEU A 357 15.47 6.03 37.40
C LEU A 357 16.72 5.56 36.64
N VAL A 358 17.86 5.52 37.32
CA VAL A 358 19.13 5.06 36.73
C VAL A 358 19.27 3.55 36.91
N VAL A 359 19.38 2.82 35.80
CA VAL A 359 19.62 1.38 35.79
C VAL A 359 21.12 1.09 35.68
N ILE A 360 21.64 0.32 36.64
CA ILE A 360 23.07 0.02 36.75
C ILE A 360 23.28 -1.47 36.55
N LYS A 361 24.20 -1.84 35.65
CA LYS A 361 24.62 -3.23 35.42
C LYS A 361 26.10 -3.39 35.64
N ASN A 362 26.51 -4.27 36.55
CA ASN A 362 27.92 -4.51 36.88
C ASN A 362 28.75 -3.22 37.07
N LYS A 363 28.18 -2.22 37.76
CA LYS A 363 28.72 -0.84 37.94
C LYS A 363 28.72 0.08 36.71
N ASN A 364 28.25 -0.34 35.54
CA ASN A 364 28.05 0.55 34.39
C ASN A 364 26.71 1.28 34.50
N TYR A 365 26.72 2.60 34.28
CA TYR A 365 25.51 3.42 34.12
C TYR A 365 24.90 3.08 32.76
N CYS A 366 23.81 2.33 32.71
CA CYS A 366 23.29 1.83 31.43
C CYS A 366 22.29 2.79 30.77
N THR A 367 21.34 3.31 31.54
CA THR A 367 20.35 4.26 31.06
C THR A 367 19.69 4.98 32.22
N THR A 368 19.14 6.15 31.93
CA THR A 368 18.17 6.84 32.78
C THR A 368 16.79 6.63 32.16
N LEU A 369 15.85 6.16 32.96
CA LEU A 369 14.45 6.06 32.59
C LEU A 369 13.78 7.34 33.02
N LEU A 370 13.22 8.06 32.05
CA LEU A 370 12.62 9.38 32.22
C LEU A 370 11.09 9.27 32.07
N PRO A 371 10.32 10.24 32.58
CA PRO A 371 8.89 10.32 32.32
C PRO A 371 8.61 10.26 30.82
N ASN A 372 7.60 9.46 30.49
CA ASN A 372 7.06 9.38 29.15
C ASN A 372 5.55 9.10 29.22
N PHE A 373 4.90 9.28 28.08
CA PHE A 373 3.47 9.11 27.97
C PHE A 373 3.10 8.56 26.59
N LEU A 374 1.89 8.01 26.51
CA LEU A 374 1.30 7.55 25.26
C LEU A 374 -0.10 8.15 25.13
N ILE A 375 -0.37 8.72 23.97
CA ILE A 375 -1.71 9.15 23.56
C ILE A 375 -2.09 8.24 22.41
N GLU A 376 -3.08 7.38 22.65
CA GLU A 376 -3.54 6.44 21.63
C GLU A 376 -4.15 7.19 20.44
N PRO A 377 -3.66 6.92 19.21
CA PRO A 377 -4.26 7.47 18.02
C PRO A 377 -5.65 6.84 17.86
N GLN A 378 -6.65 7.69 17.61
CA GLN A 378 -8.03 7.28 17.37
C GLN A 378 -8.25 7.23 15.87
N GLY A 379 -8.05 6.05 15.27
CA GLY A 379 -8.26 5.83 13.84
C GLY A 379 -9.32 4.78 13.58
N ARG A 380 -9.96 4.83 12.40
CA ARG A 380 -10.84 3.75 11.94
C ARG A 380 -10.28 3.09 10.70
N PHE A 381 -10.26 1.75 10.71
CA PHE A 381 -9.98 1.01 9.48
C PHE A 381 -11.17 1.16 8.53
N THR A 382 -10.96 1.90 7.45
CA THR A 382 -12.03 2.35 6.51
C THR A 382 -11.88 1.72 5.13
N LYS A 383 -11.02 0.70 4.96
CA LYS A 383 -10.86 0.06 3.67
C LYS A 383 -12.15 -0.64 3.26
N ASN A 384 -12.85 -0.03 2.29
CA ASN A 384 -14.01 -0.61 1.66
C ASN A 384 -13.53 -1.79 0.81
N LEU A 385 -13.98 -2.98 1.19
CA LEU A 385 -13.86 -4.16 0.36
C LEU A 385 -15.15 -4.29 -0.43
N GLU A 386 -15.01 -4.51 -1.72
CA GLU A 386 -16.13 -4.69 -2.63
C GLU A 386 -16.17 -6.14 -3.10
N LEU A 387 -17.38 -6.66 -3.30
CA LEU A 387 -17.58 -7.94 -3.99
C LEU A 387 -17.10 -7.79 -5.43
N LEU A 388 -16.51 -8.86 -5.98
CA LEU A 388 -16.02 -8.87 -7.34
C LEU A 388 -17.06 -9.50 -8.27
N ALA A 389 -17.35 -8.83 -9.38
CA ALA A 389 -17.84 -9.56 -10.55
C ALA A 389 -16.67 -10.38 -11.12
N ASP A 390 -16.97 -11.59 -11.62
CA ASP A 390 -16.09 -12.34 -12.51
C ASP A 390 -15.81 -11.55 -13.80
N THR A 391 -14.81 -10.69 -13.68
CA THR A 391 -14.34 -9.84 -14.76
C THR A 391 -13.10 -10.49 -15.32
N ILE A 392 -13.18 -11.72 -15.85
CA ILE A 392 -12.07 -12.39 -16.54
C ILE A 392 -11.29 -11.39 -17.40
N THR A 393 -10.20 -10.86 -16.85
CA THR A 393 -9.06 -10.33 -17.57
C THR A 393 -8.27 -11.57 -17.92
N ILE A 394 -8.20 -11.89 -19.20
CA ILE A 394 -6.98 -12.31 -19.92
C ILE A 394 -7.30 -12.72 -21.37
N ASN A 395 -8.55 -12.97 -21.80
CA ASN A 395 -8.78 -13.47 -23.19
C ASN A 395 -10.05 -13.01 -23.94
N SER A 396 -10.65 -11.84 -23.66
CA SER A 396 -11.48 -11.20 -24.70
C SER A 396 -10.60 -10.20 -25.44
N ARG A 397 -9.99 -10.64 -26.56
CA ARG A 397 -9.32 -9.73 -27.52
C ARG A 397 -10.32 -8.78 -28.21
N PHE A 398 -11.61 -8.97 -27.92
CA PHE A 398 -12.72 -8.33 -28.59
C PHE A 398 -13.65 -7.70 -27.55
N ALA A 399 -13.83 -6.39 -27.63
CA ALA A 399 -14.89 -5.69 -26.92
C ALA A 399 -16.17 -5.84 -27.76
N TYR A 400 -17.16 -6.56 -27.24
CA TYR A 400 -18.43 -6.71 -27.94
C TYR A 400 -19.10 -5.35 -28.16
N GLN A 401 -19.54 -5.12 -29.39
CA GLN A 401 -20.41 -4.02 -29.76
C GLN A 401 -21.57 -4.60 -30.57
N PRO A 402 -22.82 -4.26 -30.26
CA PRO A 402 -23.95 -4.70 -31.06
C PRO A 402 -23.84 -4.08 -32.46
N VAL A 403 -23.77 -4.94 -33.47
CA VAL A 403 -23.78 -4.55 -34.88
C VAL A 403 -24.99 -5.19 -35.52
N ALA A 404 -25.79 -4.39 -36.23
CA ALA A 404 -26.91 -4.91 -37.00
C ALA A 404 -26.35 -5.82 -38.11
N ASP A 405 -26.64 -7.09 -38.01
CA ASP A 405 -26.26 -8.11 -38.97
C ASP A 405 -27.44 -8.46 -39.89
N THR A 406 -27.10 -9.03 -41.04
CA THR A 406 -28.07 -9.49 -42.02
C THR A 406 -28.06 -11.00 -42.07
N MET A 407 -29.22 -11.64 -42.03
CA MET A 407 -29.33 -13.09 -42.02
C MET A 407 -30.53 -13.62 -42.80
N MET A 408 -30.44 -14.88 -43.19
CA MET A 408 -31.51 -15.58 -43.91
C MET A 408 -32.40 -16.36 -42.94
N ARG A 409 -33.71 -16.31 -43.16
CA ARG A 409 -34.73 -17.09 -42.45
C ARG A 409 -35.73 -17.67 -43.43
N SER A 410 -36.31 -18.81 -43.10
CA SER A 410 -37.32 -19.42 -43.96
C SER A 410 -38.43 -20.09 -43.19
N PHE A 411 -39.64 -20.03 -43.72
CA PHE A 411 -40.80 -20.74 -43.19
C PHE A 411 -41.80 -21.06 -44.31
N LYS A 412 -42.75 -21.96 -44.04
CA LYS A 412 -43.79 -22.36 -44.99
C LYS A 412 -45.15 -21.79 -44.57
N ILE A 413 -45.86 -21.17 -45.51
CA ILE A 413 -47.26 -20.76 -45.34
C ILE A 413 -48.15 -21.68 -46.18
N PRO A 414 -48.98 -22.56 -45.58
CA PRO A 414 -49.89 -23.39 -46.33
C PRO A 414 -51.01 -22.55 -46.99
N PHE A 415 -51.48 -23.00 -48.16
CA PHE A 415 -52.58 -22.36 -48.87
C PHE A 415 -53.91 -23.04 -48.55
N GLU A 416 -54.79 -22.31 -47.87
CA GLU A 416 -56.16 -22.75 -47.61
C GLU A 416 -57.00 -22.78 -48.91
N ASN A 417 -57.94 -23.72 -48.98
CA ASN A 417 -58.82 -23.85 -50.13
C ASN A 417 -59.65 -22.57 -50.32
N LYS A 418 -59.71 -22.06 -51.56
CA LYS A 418 -60.38 -20.80 -51.96
C LYS A 418 -59.81 -19.50 -51.34
N LYS A 419 -58.79 -19.55 -50.49
CA LYS A 419 -58.10 -18.35 -49.98
C LYS A 419 -57.00 -17.93 -50.96
N TYR A 420 -57.02 -16.66 -51.35
CA TYR A 420 -55.99 -16.04 -52.18
C TYR A 420 -55.50 -14.69 -51.65
N THR A 421 -56.16 -14.17 -50.61
CA THR A 421 -55.79 -12.93 -49.92
C THR A 421 -55.30 -13.28 -48.53
N TYR A 422 -54.14 -12.74 -48.16
CA TYR A 422 -53.48 -12.83 -46.87
C TYR A 422 -53.36 -11.44 -46.28
N ASN A 423 -53.76 -11.28 -45.02
CA ASN A 423 -53.57 -10.05 -44.26
C ASN A 423 -52.43 -10.21 -43.24
N SER A 424 -52.12 -9.14 -42.52
CA SER A 424 -51.03 -9.17 -41.53
C SER A 424 -51.30 -10.14 -40.37
N ASP A 425 -52.55 -10.37 -39.98
CA ASP A 425 -52.90 -11.33 -38.91
C ASP A 425 -52.72 -12.78 -39.33
N ASP A 426 -52.92 -13.10 -40.62
CA ASP A 426 -52.64 -14.42 -41.18
C ASP A 426 -51.14 -14.77 -41.14
N ILE A 427 -50.26 -13.77 -41.22
CA ILE A 427 -48.80 -13.96 -41.34
C ILE A 427 -48.09 -13.85 -39.98
N LYS A 428 -48.62 -13.04 -39.06
CA LYS A 428 -48.06 -12.83 -37.70
C LYS A 428 -47.65 -14.12 -36.98
N PRO A 429 -48.44 -15.22 -36.97
CA PRO A 429 -48.05 -16.46 -36.30
C PRO A 429 -46.74 -17.04 -36.84
N PHE A 430 -46.53 -16.98 -38.15
CA PHE A 430 -45.33 -17.50 -38.80
C PHE A 430 -44.10 -16.63 -38.54
N LEU A 431 -44.27 -15.31 -38.45
CA LEU A 431 -43.18 -14.40 -38.05
C LEU A 431 -42.76 -14.63 -36.60
N LYS A 432 -43.71 -14.94 -35.70
CA LYS A 432 -43.39 -15.28 -34.30
C LYS A 432 -42.58 -16.58 -34.18
N LEU A 433 -42.78 -17.55 -35.08
CA LEU A 433 -42.00 -18.80 -35.10
C LEU A 433 -40.51 -18.58 -35.41
N LEU A 434 -40.14 -17.43 -35.99
CA LEU A 434 -38.75 -17.09 -36.24
C LEU A 434 -37.98 -16.83 -34.92
N ASN A 435 -38.69 -16.44 -33.84
CA ASN A 435 -38.09 -16.10 -32.55
C ASN A 435 -36.97 -15.05 -32.64
N GLU A 436 -37.16 -14.06 -33.51
CA GLU A 436 -36.17 -13.01 -33.78
C GLU A 436 -36.53 -11.69 -33.08
N PRO A 437 -35.54 -10.91 -32.61
CA PRO A 437 -35.75 -9.56 -32.13
C PRO A 437 -36.16 -8.64 -33.29
N LYS A 438 -36.60 -7.41 -33.00
CA LYS A 438 -37.17 -6.52 -34.03
C LYS A 438 -36.26 -6.40 -35.26
N PHE A 439 -36.80 -6.70 -36.44
CA PHE A 439 -36.05 -6.72 -37.71
C PHE A 439 -36.80 -6.01 -38.83
N THR A 440 -36.10 -5.80 -39.95
CA THR A 440 -36.65 -5.31 -41.22
C THR A 440 -36.29 -6.30 -42.33
N ILE A 441 -37.25 -6.64 -43.18
CA ILE A 441 -37.05 -7.50 -44.34
C ILE A 441 -36.43 -6.66 -45.46
N LEU A 442 -35.23 -7.06 -45.91
CA LEU A 442 -34.51 -6.44 -47.01
C LEU A 442 -34.92 -7.06 -48.35
N ASN A 443 -34.79 -8.38 -48.44
CA ASN A 443 -35.13 -9.17 -49.61
C ASN A 443 -36.06 -10.30 -49.21
N LEU A 444 -36.99 -10.63 -50.09
CA LEU A 444 -38.01 -11.64 -49.88
C LEU A 444 -38.09 -12.50 -51.13
N LYS A 445 -37.88 -13.80 -51.00
CA LYS A 445 -38.10 -14.75 -52.07
C LYS A 445 -39.27 -15.64 -51.69
N ILE A 446 -40.31 -15.63 -52.51
CA ILE A 446 -41.49 -16.46 -52.34
C ILE A 446 -41.52 -17.49 -53.44
N THR A 447 -41.42 -18.77 -53.07
CA THR A 447 -41.70 -19.86 -54.00
C THR A 447 -43.10 -20.39 -53.72
N ALA A 448 -44.06 -19.99 -54.56
CA ALA A 448 -45.47 -20.36 -54.43
C ALA A 448 -45.74 -21.64 -55.21
N TYR A 449 -46.06 -22.70 -54.47
CA TYR A 449 -46.38 -24.01 -55.04
C TYR A 449 -47.88 -24.21 -55.21
N SER A 450 -48.26 -24.74 -56.36
CA SER A 450 -49.60 -25.27 -56.61
C SER A 450 -49.53 -26.78 -56.68
N SER A 451 -50.66 -27.41 -56.41
CA SER A 451 -50.79 -28.83 -56.59
C SER A 451 -50.78 -29.22 -58.08
N VAL A 452 -50.42 -30.47 -58.35
CA VAL A 452 -50.06 -30.96 -59.69
C VAL A 452 -51.23 -31.03 -60.66
N GLU A 453 -52.48 -31.11 -60.20
CA GLU A 453 -53.70 -31.34 -60.98
C GLU A 453 -54.25 -30.12 -61.73
N GLY A 454 -53.93 -28.89 -61.28
CA GLY A 454 -54.57 -27.68 -61.80
C GLY A 454 -53.99 -27.15 -63.11
N GLY A 455 -54.82 -26.43 -63.88
CA GLY A 455 -54.47 -25.85 -65.17
C GLY A 455 -53.33 -24.84 -65.09
N GLU A 456 -52.40 -24.89 -66.05
CA GLU A 456 -51.15 -24.13 -66.03
C GLU A 456 -51.36 -22.62 -65.92
N LYS A 457 -52.35 -22.07 -66.63
CA LYS A 457 -52.64 -20.63 -66.62
C LYS A 457 -53.37 -20.21 -65.34
N GLU A 458 -54.39 -20.95 -64.90
CA GLU A 458 -55.14 -20.60 -63.69
C GLU A 458 -54.29 -20.74 -62.43
N ASN A 459 -53.50 -21.80 -62.31
CA ASN A 459 -52.62 -22.03 -61.16
C ASN A 459 -51.53 -20.96 -61.07
N ARG A 460 -50.91 -20.62 -62.19
CA ARG A 460 -49.88 -19.58 -62.24
C ARG A 460 -50.44 -18.23 -61.79
N MET A 461 -51.63 -17.85 -62.29
CA MET A 461 -52.28 -16.62 -61.83
C MET A 461 -52.61 -16.65 -60.33
N LEU A 462 -53.08 -17.80 -59.82
CA LEU A 462 -53.42 -17.94 -58.41
C LEU A 462 -52.18 -17.88 -57.50
N GLN A 463 -51.07 -18.49 -57.91
CA GLN A 463 -49.79 -18.45 -57.21
C GLN A 463 -49.23 -17.04 -57.13
N ILE A 464 -49.26 -16.30 -58.25
CA ILE A 464 -48.82 -14.89 -58.30
C ILE A 464 -49.68 -14.06 -57.35
N LYS A 465 -51.01 -14.14 -57.46
CA LYS A 465 -51.93 -13.37 -56.60
C LYS A 465 -51.71 -13.65 -55.11
N ARG A 466 -51.47 -14.92 -54.74
CA ARG A 466 -51.18 -15.31 -53.35
C ARG A 466 -49.85 -14.74 -52.88
N ALA A 467 -48.80 -14.90 -53.68
CA ALA A 467 -47.47 -14.38 -53.37
C ALA A 467 -47.49 -12.86 -53.23
N GLU A 468 -48.13 -12.13 -54.16
CA GLU A 468 -48.31 -10.67 -54.10
C GLU A 468 -49.09 -10.23 -52.86
N SER A 469 -50.14 -10.98 -52.47
CA SER A 469 -50.88 -10.69 -51.25
C SER A 469 -50.04 -10.90 -49.99
N ILE A 470 -49.16 -11.90 -49.97
CA ILE A 470 -48.22 -12.13 -48.86
C ILE A 470 -47.17 -11.01 -48.81
N VAL A 471 -46.59 -10.62 -49.95
CA VAL A 471 -45.67 -9.46 -50.04
C VAL A 471 -46.36 -8.21 -49.48
N SER A 472 -47.57 -7.91 -49.94
CA SER A 472 -48.32 -6.72 -49.51
C SER A 472 -48.60 -6.72 -47.99
N ALA A 473 -48.88 -7.89 -47.41
CA ALA A 473 -49.14 -8.01 -45.98
C ALA A 473 -47.85 -7.91 -45.13
N LEU A 474 -46.71 -8.35 -45.66
CA LEU A 474 -45.39 -8.16 -45.06
C LEU A 474 -44.91 -6.70 -45.19
N GLU A 475 -45.15 -6.05 -46.33
CA GLU A 475 -44.81 -4.63 -46.52
C GLU A 475 -45.57 -3.73 -45.56
N LYS A 476 -46.85 -4.02 -45.28
CA LYS A 476 -47.63 -3.29 -44.26
C LYS A 476 -47.06 -3.40 -42.84
N SER A 477 -46.17 -4.34 -42.58
CA SER A 477 -45.53 -4.54 -41.27
C SER A 477 -44.22 -3.78 -41.09
N GLN A 478 -43.75 -3.04 -42.11
CA GLN A 478 -42.52 -2.25 -42.07
C GLN A 478 -42.60 -0.96 -42.91
N ASP A 479 -41.79 0.03 -42.57
CA ASP A 479 -41.83 1.33 -43.27
C ASP A 479 -41.09 1.34 -44.62
N LYS A 480 -40.24 0.34 -44.87
CA LYS A 480 -39.40 0.26 -46.09
C LYS A 480 -40.00 -0.73 -47.09
N PRO A 481 -39.97 -0.43 -48.41
CA PRO A 481 -40.44 -1.36 -49.44
C PRO A 481 -39.57 -2.62 -49.47
N ILE A 482 -40.17 -3.76 -49.80
CA ILE A 482 -39.49 -5.07 -49.85
C ILE A 482 -39.10 -5.39 -51.28
N LYS A 483 -37.84 -5.79 -51.52
CA LYS A 483 -37.45 -6.36 -52.81
C LYS A 483 -37.89 -7.82 -52.87
N ALA A 484 -39.03 -8.06 -53.52
CA ALA A 484 -39.62 -9.38 -53.62
C ALA A 484 -39.30 -10.08 -54.95
N GLU A 485 -38.84 -11.33 -54.88
CA GLU A 485 -38.74 -12.26 -56.01
C GLU A 485 -39.83 -13.33 -55.86
N ILE A 486 -40.71 -13.46 -56.87
CA ILE A 486 -41.80 -14.43 -56.87
C ILE A 486 -41.49 -15.52 -57.89
N ILE A 487 -41.37 -16.74 -57.41
CA ILE A 487 -41.19 -17.94 -58.22
C ILE A 487 -42.45 -18.80 -58.09
N THR A 488 -42.98 -19.25 -59.22
CA THR A 488 -44.15 -20.12 -59.27
C THR A 488 -43.76 -21.49 -59.81
N GLY A 489 -44.27 -22.56 -59.21
CA GLY A 489 -43.96 -23.90 -59.67
C GLY A 489 -44.93 -24.95 -59.13
N TYR A 490 -44.87 -26.14 -59.72
CA TYR A 490 -45.58 -27.30 -59.19
C TYR A 490 -44.67 -28.03 -58.21
N ASN A 491 -45.23 -28.44 -57.08
CA ASN A 491 -44.46 -29.20 -56.10
C ASN A 491 -44.51 -30.70 -56.40
N LEU A 492 -43.92 -31.05 -57.55
CA LEU A 492 -43.90 -32.41 -58.05
C LEU A 492 -43.11 -33.34 -57.12
N THR A 493 -42.04 -32.85 -56.51
CA THR A 493 -41.20 -33.65 -55.60
C THR A 493 -41.95 -34.07 -54.34
N ASP A 494 -42.61 -33.13 -53.64
CA ASP A 494 -43.39 -33.50 -52.45
C ASP A 494 -44.61 -34.35 -52.83
N PHE A 495 -45.20 -34.12 -54.02
CA PHE A 495 -46.27 -34.99 -54.53
C PHE A 495 -45.83 -36.42 -54.74
N ILE A 496 -44.71 -36.64 -55.44
CA ILE A 496 -44.14 -37.97 -55.68
C ILE A 496 -43.84 -38.67 -54.35
N ASN A 497 -43.22 -37.97 -53.40
CA ASN A 497 -42.90 -38.52 -52.08
C ASN A 497 -44.16 -38.97 -51.32
N ASP A 498 -45.24 -38.18 -51.37
CA ASP A 498 -46.48 -38.47 -50.66
C ASP A 498 -47.28 -39.62 -51.28
N ILE A 499 -47.16 -39.86 -52.59
CA ILE A 499 -47.88 -40.95 -53.28
C ILE A 499 -47.08 -42.25 -53.38
N ASP A 500 -45.77 -42.24 -53.14
CA ASP A 500 -44.87 -43.39 -53.36
C ASP A 500 -45.25 -44.61 -52.51
N SER A 501 -45.81 -44.39 -51.32
CA SER A 501 -46.32 -45.45 -50.43
C SER A 501 -47.83 -45.70 -50.55
N SER A 502 -48.49 -45.11 -51.56
CA SER A 502 -49.94 -45.13 -51.74
C SER A 502 -50.39 -46.01 -52.92
N LYS A 503 -51.70 -46.23 -53.05
CA LYS A 503 -52.31 -46.87 -54.24
C LYS A 503 -52.03 -46.13 -55.57
N TYR A 504 -51.49 -44.92 -55.50
CA TYR A 504 -51.14 -44.09 -56.66
C TYR A 504 -49.64 -44.09 -56.99
N GLN A 505 -48.83 -44.97 -56.37
CA GLN A 505 -47.37 -45.06 -56.63
C GLN A 505 -47.00 -45.15 -58.11
N HIS A 506 -47.86 -45.76 -58.95
CA HIS A 506 -47.66 -45.81 -60.40
C HIS A 506 -47.54 -44.43 -61.08
N LEU A 507 -47.96 -43.34 -60.42
CA LEU A 507 -47.79 -41.96 -60.88
C LEU A 507 -46.42 -41.36 -60.52
N ALA A 508 -45.68 -41.95 -59.57
CA ALA A 508 -44.38 -41.44 -59.12
C ALA A 508 -43.31 -41.40 -60.24
N ASN A 509 -43.41 -42.32 -61.21
CA ASN A 509 -42.47 -42.44 -62.33
C ASN A 509 -42.88 -41.65 -63.59
N LYS A 510 -43.95 -40.86 -63.52
CA LYS A 510 -44.51 -40.10 -64.65
C LYS A 510 -44.03 -38.65 -64.64
N SER A 511 -43.92 -38.05 -65.81
CA SER A 511 -43.70 -36.61 -65.95
C SER A 511 -44.91 -35.81 -65.45
N LEU A 512 -44.71 -34.53 -65.11
CA LEU A 512 -45.78 -33.65 -64.64
C LEU A 512 -47.00 -33.63 -65.59
N SER A 513 -46.76 -33.60 -66.90
CA SER A 513 -47.81 -33.62 -67.93
C SER A 513 -48.58 -34.94 -67.95
N GLU A 514 -47.90 -36.07 -67.76
CA GLU A 514 -48.53 -37.39 -67.71
C GLU A 514 -49.35 -37.58 -66.42
N ILE A 515 -48.88 -37.04 -65.30
CA ILE A 515 -49.62 -37.02 -64.02
C ILE A 515 -50.88 -36.18 -64.17
N GLN A 516 -50.75 -34.96 -64.72
CA GLN A 516 -51.87 -34.05 -64.98
C GLN A 516 -52.93 -34.69 -65.88
N GLN A 517 -52.50 -35.31 -66.98
CA GLN A 517 -53.39 -35.99 -67.90
C GLN A 517 -54.10 -37.17 -67.22
N TYR A 518 -53.38 -37.98 -66.46
CA TYR A 518 -53.95 -39.13 -65.76
C TYR A 518 -54.99 -38.72 -64.71
N ILE A 519 -54.71 -37.68 -63.92
CA ILE A 519 -55.65 -37.15 -62.91
C ILE A 519 -56.94 -36.66 -63.58
N LYS A 520 -56.80 -35.98 -64.73
CA LYS A 520 -57.93 -35.42 -65.50
C LYS A 520 -58.79 -36.50 -66.16
N GLU A 521 -58.18 -37.48 -66.83
CA GLU A 521 -58.88 -38.57 -67.52
C GLU A 521 -59.62 -39.49 -66.54
N ASN A 522 -59.04 -39.76 -65.38
CA ASN A 522 -59.60 -40.66 -64.37
C ASN A 522 -60.42 -39.95 -63.28
N ARG A 523 -60.61 -38.63 -63.38
CA ARG A 523 -61.36 -37.80 -62.40
C ARG A 523 -60.89 -38.00 -60.94
N LEU A 524 -59.58 -38.04 -60.72
CA LEU A 524 -58.99 -38.43 -59.43
C LEU A 524 -58.82 -37.28 -58.42
N ASN A 525 -59.27 -36.06 -58.74
CA ASN A 525 -59.06 -34.86 -57.91
C ASN A 525 -59.50 -35.08 -56.44
N ASP A 526 -60.74 -35.52 -56.22
CA ASP A 526 -61.27 -35.72 -54.86
C ASP A 526 -60.56 -36.86 -54.12
N ALA A 527 -60.12 -37.88 -54.86
CA ALA A 527 -59.48 -39.07 -54.31
C ALA A 527 -57.98 -38.86 -54.01
N LEU A 528 -57.37 -37.82 -54.56
CA LEU A 528 -55.98 -37.40 -54.34
C LEU A 528 -55.88 -36.18 -53.42
N GLU A 529 -56.97 -35.44 -53.17
CA GLU A 529 -57.01 -34.26 -52.30
C GLU A 529 -56.30 -34.44 -50.94
N PRO A 530 -56.38 -35.61 -50.25
CA PRO A 530 -55.63 -35.82 -49.00
C PRO A 530 -54.11 -35.61 -49.11
N TYR A 531 -53.53 -35.83 -50.29
CA TYR A 531 -52.12 -35.61 -50.61
C TYR A 531 -51.90 -34.23 -51.23
N LEU A 532 -52.71 -33.88 -52.24
CA LEU A 532 -52.60 -32.62 -53.00
C LEU A 532 -52.65 -31.37 -52.10
N GLN A 533 -53.39 -31.43 -51.00
CA GLN A 533 -53.48 -30.32 -50.05
C GLN A 533 -52.14 -29.93 -49.40
N ASN A 534 -51.23 -30.90 -49.19
CA ASN A 534 -49.93 -30.67 -48.57
C ASN A 534 -48.94 -29.98 -49.51
N HIS A 535 -49.22 -29.98 -50.81
CA HIS A 535 -48.35 -29.44 -51.86
C HIS A 535 -48.70 -28.00 -52.22
N ARG A 536 -49.76 -27.44 -51.61
CA ARG A 536 -50.20 -26.06 -51.78
C ARG A 536 -49.63 -25.21 -50.66
N TYR A 537 -48.46 -24.63 -50.87
CA TYR A 537 -47.85 -23.70 -49.90
C TYR A 537 -46.94 -22.67 -50.57
N ALA A 538 -46.69 -21.57 -49.88
CA ALA A 538 -45.59 -20.66 -50.18
C ALA A 538 -44.39 -20.97 -49.28
N LEU A 539 -43.24 -21.26 -49.88
CA LEU A 539 -41.97 -21.21 -49.18
C LEU A 539 -41.49 -19.75 -49.16
N ILE A 540 -41.36 -19.21 -47.96
CA ILE A 540 -40.92 -17.84 -47.72
C ILE A 540 -39.46 -17.89 -47.31
N GLU A 541 -38.59 -17.21 -48.04
CA GLU A 541 -37.18 -17.02 -47.71
C GLU A 541 -36.95 -15.51 -47.52
N LEU A 542 -36.60 -15.12 -46.30
CA LEU A 542 -36.39 -13.74 -45.88
C LEU A 542 -34.91 -13.47 -45.69
N GLN A 543 -34.42 -12.38 -46.25
CA GLN A 543 -33.19 -11.73 -45.80
C GLN A 543 -33.57 -10.58 -44.86
N ILE A 544 -33.27 -10.71 -43.58
CA ILE A 544 -33.63 -9.71 -42.56
C ILE A 544 -32.40 -9.00 -42.02
N ILE A 545 -32.58 -7.75 -41.60
CA ILE A 545 -31.60 -6.97 -40.83
C ILE A 545 -32.21 -6.57 -39.50
N HIS A 546 -31.48 -6.75 -38.40
CA HIS A 546 -31.95 -6.36 -37.09
C HIS A 546 -32.02 -4.85 -36.91
N ASN A 547 -33.09 -4.37 -36.26
CA ASN A 547 -33.19 -3.00 -35.81
C ASN A 547 -32.67 -2.92 -34.38
N ILE A 548 -31.49 -2.32 -34.22
CA ILE A 548 -30.81 -2.17 -32.92
C ILE A 548 -30.92 -0.75 -32.35
N PHE A 549 -31.75 0.12 -32.94
CA PHE A 549 -31.85 1.51 -32.51
C PHE A 549 -32.77 1.67 -31.29
N GLY A 550 -32.35 2.52 -30.35
CA GLY A 550 -33.13 2.87 -29.16
C GLY A 550 -33.42 1.65 -28.29
N GLU A 551 -34.68 1.48 -27.90
CA GLU A 551 -35.15 0.37 -27.05
C GLU A 551 -35.01 -1.02 -27.69
N ASN A 552 -34.69 -1.10 -28.98
CA ASN A 552 -34.52 -2.38 -29.68
C ASN A 552 -33.09 -2.96 -29.55
N GLU A 553 -32.14 -2.22 -28.98
CA GLU A 553 -30.77 -2.72 -28.78
C GLU A 553 -30.75 -3.85 -27.74
N TRP A 554 -31.45 -3.69 -26.61
CA TRP A 554 -31.36 -4.64 -25.50
C TRP A 554 -31.95 -6.02 -25.83
N PRO A 555 -33.12 -6.17 -26.52
CA PRO A 555 -33.63 -7.47 -26.90
C PRO A 555 -32.72 -8.18 -27.91
N PHE A 556 -32.08 -7.42 -28.80
CA PHE A 556 -31.08 -7.95 -29.73
C PHE A 556 -29.84 -8.47 -29.00
N VAL A 557 -29.32 -7.71 -28.04
CA VAL A 557 -28.16 -8.12 -27.22
C VAL A 557 -28.49 -9.34 -26.36
N LEU A 558 -29.69 -9.39 -25.77
CA LEU A 558 -30.17 -10.56 -25.01
C LEU A 558 -30.29 -11.80 -25.89
N HIS A 559 -30.88 -11.66 -27.07
CA HIS A 559 -30.99 -12.76 -28.05
C HIS A 559 -29.60 -13.31 -28.41
N ASN A 560 -28.64 -12.43 -28.73
CA ASN A 560 -27.27 -12.83 -29.05
C ASN A 560 -26.57 -13.51 -27.87
N PHE A 561 -26.80 -13.05 -26.64
CA PHE A 561 -26.28 -13.70 -25.45
C PHE A 561 -26.80 -15.14 -25.33
N ASN A 562 -28.13 -15.31 -25.36
CA ASN A 562 -28.78 -16.62 -25.20
C ASN A 562 -28.40 -17.57 -26.34
N ASN A 563 -28.22 -17.08 -27.57
CA ASN A 563 -27.70 -17.88 -28.68
C ASN A 563 -26.24 -18.29 -28.46
N ALA A 564 -25.36 -17.37 -28.05
CA ALA A 564 -23.97 -17.70 -27.77
C ALA A 564 -23.84 -18.75 -26.66
N VAL A 565 -24.71 -18.71 -25.64
CA VAL A 565 -24.78 -19.76 -24.61
C VAL A 565 -25.28 -21.09 -25.21
N LYS A 566 -26.34 -21.05 -26.04
CA LYS A 566 -26.90 -22.25 -26.70
C LYS A 566 -25.91 -22.92 -27.65
N GLU A 567 -25.07 -22.12 -28.33
CA GLU A 567 -24.01 -22.57 -29.23
C GLU A 567 -22.71 -22.95 -28.50
N GLU A 568 -22.70 -22.83 -27.16
CA GLU A 568 -21.53 -23.08 -26.31
C GLU A 568 -20.31 -22.17 -26.61
N ASP A 569 -20.51 -21.02 -27.28
CA ASP A 569 -19.50 -19.98 -27.46
C ASP A 569 -19.38 -19.13 -26.18
N ARG A 570 -18.71 -19.71 -25.20
CA ARG A 570 -18.46 -19.11 -23.88
C ARG A 570 -17.71 -17.79 -23.97
N ALA A 571 -16.79 -17.64 -24.93
CA ALA A 571 -16.00 -16.43 -25.06
C ALA A 571 -16.87 -15.25 -25.52
N LEU A 572 -17.71 -15.50 -26.53
CA LEU A 572 -18.68 -14.53 -27.01
C LEU A 572 -19.74 -14.24 -25.95
N ALA A 573 -20.36 -15.26 -25.36
CA ALA A 573 -21.38 -15.10 -24.32
C ALA A 573 -20.87 -14.25 -23.14
N LEU A 574 -19.65 -14.49 -22.64
CA LEU A 574 -19.05 -13.66 -21.61
C LEU A 574 -18.82 -12.21 -22.06
N SER A 575 -18.37 -12.00 -23.30
CA SER A 575 -18.15 -10.66 -23.84
C SER A 575 -19.46 -9.86 -23.95
N ILE A 576 -20.56 -10.53 -24.32
CA ILE A 576 -21.90 -9.94 -24.36
C ILE A 576 -22.41 -9.68 -22.94
N GLN A 577 -22.24 -10.61 -22.00
CA GLN A 577 -22.62 -10.42 -20.59
C GLN A 577 -21.93 -9.20 -19.99
N LYS A 578 -20.63 -9.03 -20.23
CA LYS A 578 -19.87 -7.85 -19.79
C LYS A 578 -20.44 -6.55 -20.35
N PHE A 579 -20.86 -6.57 -21.62
CA PHE A 579 -21.54 -5.43 -22.22
C PHE A 579 -22.87 -5.14 -21.51
N ILE A 580 -23.70 -6.16 -21.27
CA ILE A 580 -24.98 -6.04 -20.54
C ILE A 580 -24.76 -5.45 -19.15
N ILE A 581 -23.82 -5.99 -18.37
CA ILE A 581 -23.49 -5.50 -17.02
C ILE A 581 -23.15 -4.00 -17.07
N LYS A 582 -22.34 -3.58 -18.05
CA LYS A 582 -21.98 -2.16 -18.21
C LYS A 582 -23.19 -1.29 -18.56
N GLN A 583 -24.10 -1.76 -19.41
CA GLN A 583 -25.30 -0.98 -19.75
C GLN A 583 -26.26 -0.85 -18.57
N VAL A 584 -26.41 -1.90 -17.75
CA VAL A 584 -27.25 -1.88 -16.53
C VAL A 584 -26.64 -0.94 -15.48
N LEU A 585 -25.34 -1.04 -15.19
CA LEU A 585 -24.67 -0.15 -14.23
C LEU A 585 -24.73 1.33 -14.66
N ASN A 586 -24.77 1.60 -15.96
CA ASN A 586 -24.93 2.94 -16.53
C ASN A 586 -26.40 3.38 -16.67
N GLN A 587 -27.36 2.59 -16.16
CA GLN A 587 -28.81 2.88 -16.24
C GLN A 587 -29.34 3.05 -17.68
N ARG A 588 -28.71 2.39 -18.65
CA ARG A 588 -29.17 2.37 -20.05
C ARG A 588 -30.10 1.19 -20.31
N TYR A 589 -29.85 0.07 -19.64
CA TYR A 589 -30.70 -1.13 -19.69
C TYR A 589 -31.41 -1.29 -18.35
N GLU A 590 -32.68 -1.66 -18.42
CA GLU A 590 -33.50 -1.94 -17.24
C GLU A 590 -33.04 -3.26 -16.57
N PRO A 591 -32.95 -3.32 -15.24
CA PRO A 591 -32.46 -4.50 -14.52
C PRO A 591 -33.25 -5.80 -14.77
N GLU A 592 -34.50 -5.72 -15.23
CA GLU A 592 -35.37 -6.88 -15.51
C GLU A 592 -34.75 -7.85 -16.53
N ILE A 593 -33.91 -7.34 -17.45
CA ILE A 593 -33.16 -8.14 -18.44
C ILE A 593 -32.35 -9.27 -17.79
N LEU A 594 -31.92 -9.09 -16.54
CA LEU A 594 -31.11 -10.07 -15.81
C LEU A 594 -31.86 -11.37 -15.56
N SER A 595 -33.19 -11.31 -15.42
CA SER A 595 -34.03 -12.48 -15.25
C SER A 595 -34.22 -13.30 -16.53
N GLU A 596 -33.92 -12.70 -17.70
CA GLU A 596 -34.07 -13.32 -19.02
C GLU A 596 -32.77 -13.95 -19.55
N LEU A 597 -31.66 -13.78 -18.83
CA LEU A 597 -30.37 -14.40 -19.15
C LEU A 597 -30.43 -15.91 -18.86
N VAL A 598 -30.45 -16.72 -19.92
CA VAL A 598 -30.48 -18.18 -19.81
C VAL A 598 -29.05 -18.69 -19.67
N ILE A 599 -28.64 -18.99 -18.45
CA ILE A 599 -27.30 -19.50 -18.13
C ILE A 599 -27.43 -20.90 -17.52
N PRO A 600 -26.79 -21.94 -18.08
CA PRO A 600 -26.76 -23.29 -17.51
C PRO A 600 -26.14 -23.32 -16.11
N ASP A 601 -26.61 -24.25 -15.26
CA ASP A 601 -26.03 -24.54 -13.95
C ASP A 601 -24.93 -25.60 -14.06
N THR A 602 -23.86 -25.30 -14.81
CA THR A 602 -22.68 -26.16 -14.96
C THR A 602 -21.39 -25.44 -14.56
N GLU A 603 -20.33 -26.21 -14.28
CA GLU A 603 -19.01 -25.69 -13.87
C GLU A 603 -18.48 -24.64 -14.85
N GLU A 604 -18.62 -24.88 -16.17
CA GLU A 604 -18.13 -23.99 -17.22
C GLU A 604 -18.81 -22.61 -17.26
N TYR A 605 -20.02 -22.49 -16.70
CA TYR A 605 -20.80 -21.26 -16.65
C TYR A 605 -20.87 -20.65 -15.24
N ALA A 606 -20.22 -21.25 -14.24
CA ALA A 606 -20.24 -20.79 -12.86
C ALA A 606 -19.80 -19.32 -12.73
N GLY A 607 -18.76 -18.91 -13.47
CA GLY A 607 -18.31 -17.51 -13.53
C GLY A 607 -19.37 -16.53 -14.05
N MET A 608 -20.09 -16.90 -15.11
CA MET A 608 -21.19 -16.07 -15.63
C MET A 608 -22.38 -16.02 -14.67
N LYS A 609 -22.67 -17.11 -13.95
CA LYS A 609 -23.66 -17.11 -12.86
C LYS A 609 -23.23 -16.22 -11.70
N MET A 610 -21.94 -16.22 -11.34
CA MET A 610 -21.41 -15.32 -10.31
C MET A 610 -21.58 -13.86 -10.71
N ASN A 611 -21.33 -13.52 -11.98
CA ASN A 611 -21.61 -12.18 -12.52
C ASN A 611 -23.08 -11.79 -12.40
N LEU A 612 -23.98 -12.70 -12.77
CA LEU A 612 -25.41 -12.48 -12.69
C LEU A 612 -25.84 -12.24 -11.23
N ALA A 613 -25.44 -13.12 -10.30
CA ALA A 613 -25.76 -13.00 -8.89
C ALA A 613 -25.19 -11.71 -8.29
N TRP A 614 -23.95 -11.35 -8.64
CA TRP A 614 -23.32 -10.10 -8.19
C TRP A 614 -24.11 -8.87 -8.65
N LEU A 615 -24.52 -8.84 -9.92
CA LEU A 615 -25.25 -7.70 -10.47
C LEU A 615 -26.67 -7.62 -9.90
N GLN A 616 -27.37 -8.75 -9.78
CA GLN A 616 -28.70 -8.81 -9.15
C GLN A 616 -28.64 -8.30 -7.70
N TYR A 617 -27.62 -8.68 -6.93
CA TYR A 617 -27.42 -8.17 -5.58
C TYR A 617 -27.11 -6.67 -5.57
N THR A 618 -26.25 -6.21 -6.48
CA THR A 618 -25.88 -4.78 -6.60
C THR A 618 -27.08 -3.92 -7.00
N MET A 619 -27.98 -4.43 -7.83
CA MET A 619 -29.24 -3.80 -8.25
C MET A 619 -30.39 -4.04 -7.26
N GLN A 620 -30.13 -4.67 -6.11
CA GLN A 620 -31.12 -4.94 -5.05
C GLN A 620 -32.32 -5.80 -5.52
N GLN A 621 -32.15 -6.63 -6.55
CA GLN A 621 -33.17 -7.56 -7.03
C GLN A 621 -33.25 -8.85 -6.21
N ILE A 622 -32.16 -9.20 -5.51
CA ILE A 622 -32.09 -10.35 -4.61
C ILE A 622 -31.63 -9.91 -3.23
N SER A 623 -32.09 -10.64 -2.22
CA SER A 623 -31.68 -10.44 -0.83
C SER A 623 -30.22 -10.86 -0.60
N LYS A 624 -29.67 -10.43 0.54
CA LYS A 624 -28.32 -10.79 0.95
C LYS A 624 -28.19 -12.30 1.21
N GLU A 625 -29.24 -12.92 1.74
CA GLU A 625 -29.32 -14.35 2.06
C GLU A 625 -29.38 -15.21 0.78
N GLU A 626 -30.14 -14.77 -0.21
CA GLU A 626 -30.20 -15.40 -1.54
C GLU A 626 -28.83 -15.32 -2.23
N PHE A 627 -28.21 -14.14 -2.24
CA PHE A 627 -26.88 -13.97 -2.82
C PHE A 627 -25.84 -14.91 -2.17
N GLN A 628 -25.83 -15.02 -0.84
CA GLN A 628 -24.94 -15.94 -0.13
C GLN A 628 -25.15 -17.40 -0.53
N THR A 629 -26.42 -17.80 -0.64
CA THR A 629 -26.78 -19.17 -1.02
C THR A 629 -26.29 -19.47 -2.43
N MET A 630 -26.41 -18.51 -3.35
CA MET A 630 -25.89 -18.63 -4.71
C MET A 630 -24.37 -18.72 -4.71
N VAL A 631 -23.64 -17.84 -4.02
CA VAL A 631 -22.17 -17.88 -3.98
C VAL A 631 -21.65 -19.20 -3.44
N LYS A 632 -22.24 -19.74 -2.36
CA LYS A 632 -21.85 -21.05 -1.82
C LYS A 632 -22.04 -22.18 -2.82
N LYS A 633 -23.22 -22.26 -3.46
CA LYS A 633 -23.50 -23.25 -4.50
C LYS A 633 -22.53 -23.15 -5.67
N LEU A 634 -22.20 -21.93 -6.09
CA LEU A 634 -21.24 -21.69 -7.16
C LEU A 634 -19.82 -22.06 -6.74
N HIS A 635 -19.44 -21.85 -5.49
CA HIS A 635 -18.12 -22.25 -4.98
C HIS A 635 -17.99 -23.78 -4.86
N GLU A 636 -19.08 -24.48 -4.51
CA GLU A 636 -19.15 -25.94 -4.54
C GLU A 636 -19.05 -26.49 -5.97
N LEU A 637 -19.66 -25.78 -6.94
CA LEU A 637 -19.69 -26.16 -8.35
C LEU A 637 -18.34 -25.91 -9.05
N ASP A 638 -17.71 -24.76 -8.83
CA ASP A 638 -16.40 -24.39 -9.37
C ASP A 638 -15.53 -23.74 -8.26
N PRO A 639 -14.81 -24.54 -7.46
CA PRO A 639 -13.93 -24.03 -6.42
C PRO A 639 -12.63 -23.42 -6.98
N ALA A 640 -12.32 -23.61 -8.26
CA ALA A 640 -11.09 -23.13 -8.88
C ALA A 640 -11.22 -21.68 -9.39
N ASN A 641 -12.44 -21.21 -9.68
CA ASN A 641 -12.69 -19.83 -10.08
C ASN A 641 -12.33 -18.83 -8.96
N GLU A 642 -11.38 -17.95 -9.25
CA GLU A 642 -10.82 -17.01 -8.28
C GLU A 642 -11.81 -15.93 -7.80
N TYR A 643 -12.79 -15.54 -8.62
CA TYR A 643 -13.78 -14.52 -8.28
C TYR A 643 -14.87 -15.10 -7.37
N ILE A 644 -15.32 -16.32 -7.66
CA ILE A 644 -16.23 -17.07 -6.79
C ILE A 644 -15.56 -17.32 -5.44
N ALA A 645 -14.32 -17.83 -5.44
CA ALA A 645 -13.55 -18.06 -4.22
C ALA A 645 -13.35 -16.76 -3.42
N PHE A 646 -13.03 -15.64 -4.07
CA PHE A 646 -12.92 -14.34 -3.41
C PHE A 646 -14.23 -13.92 -2.74
N ASN A 647 -15.35 -13.98 -3.46
CA ASN A 647 -16.65 -13.58 -2.94
C ASN A 647 -17.10 -14.47 -1.79
N ASP A 648 -16.87 -15.78 -1.87
CA ASP A 648 -17.21 -16.71 -0.78
C ASP A 648 -16.42 -16.38 0.49
N ILE A 649 -15.09 -16.19 0.36
CA ILE A 649 -14.23 -15.76 1.47
C ILE A 649 -14.67 -14.39 2.00
N TYR A 650 -15.02 -13.44 1.13
CA TYR A 650 -15.51 -12.13 1.53
C TYR A 650 -16.79 -12.23 2.37
N LEU A 651 -17.76 -13.06 1.95
CA LEU A 651 -18.99 -13.28 2.69
C LEU A 651 -18.71 -13.91 4.06
N GLU A 652 -17.82 -14.90 4.12
CA GLU A 652 -17.39 -15.50 5.38
C GLU A 652 -16.69 -14.49 6.29
N ILE A 653 -15.85 -13.60 5.73
CA ILE A 653 -15.15 -12.54 6.46
C ILE A 653 -16.11 -11.48 6.99
N THR A 654 -17.17 -11.17 6.26
CA THR A 654 -18.07 -10.06 6.62
C THR A 654 -19.23 -10.44 7.52
N GLN A 655 -19.55 -11.73 7.66
CA GLN A 655 -20.82 -12.15 8.28
C GLN A 655 -20.64 -13.04 9.50
N ASN A 656 -19.65 -13.92 9.49
CA ASN A 656 -19.43 -14.83 10.61
C ASN A 656 -18.41 -14.20 11.55
N PRO A 657 -18.61 -14.10 12.88
CA PRO A 657 -17.51 -13.77 13.79
C PRO A 657 -16.44 -14.87 13.79
N VAL A 658 -15.19 -14.53 14.17
CA VAL A 658 -14.21 -15.59 14.45
C VAL A 658 -14.60 -16.18 15.80
N ASN A 659 -14.90 -17.47 15.83
CA ASN A 659 -15.29 -18.17 17.07
C ASN A 659 -14.23 -19.20 17.50
N ASN A 660 -13.31 -19.57 16.60
CA ASN A 660 -12.20 -20.46 16.88
C ASN A 660 -11.02 -20.17 15.93
N LEU A 661 -9.80 -20.41 16.40
CA LEU A 661 -8.55 -20.12 15.65
C LEU A 661 -8.25 -21.13 14.54
N GLY A 662 -8.83 -22.34 14.62
CA GLY A 662 -8.69 -23.37 13.58
C GLY A 662 -9.36 -22.94 12.27
N ALA A 663 -10.62 -22.50 12.35
CA ALA A 663 -11.38 -21.93 11.24
C ALA A 663 -10.70 -20.66 10.69
N ALA A 664 -10.18 -19.80 11.56
CA ALA A 664 -9.41 -18.63 11.11
C ALA A 664 -8.15 -19.02 10.31
N SER A 665 -7.47 -20.11 10.70
CA SER A 665 -6.30 -20.63 9.98
C SER A 665 -6.67 -21.28 8.64
N GLN A 666 -7.81 -21.96 8.58
CA GLN A 666 -8.35 -22.50 7.33
C GLN A 666 -8.71 -21.37 6.36
N LEU A 667 -9.37 -20.32 6.85
CA LEU A 667 -9.70 -19.14 6.07
C LEU A 667 -8.43 -18.41 5.60
N GLN A 668 -7.39 -18.32 6.44
CA GLN A 668 -6.08 -17.79 6.03
C GLN A 668 -5.50 -18.57 4.85
N THR A 669 -5.55 -19.90 4.90
CA THR A 669 -5.03 -20.75 3.80
C THR A 669 -5.77 -20.47 2.49
N ARG A 670 -7.08 -20.21 2.56
CA ARG A 670 -7.90 -19.87 1.39
C ARG A 670 -7.54 -18.48 0.85
N ILE A 671 -7.32 -17.49 1.71
CA ILE A 671 -6.82 -16.16 1.32
C ILE A 671 -5.42 -16.26 0.68
N ASP A 672 -4.52 -17.05 1.26
CA ASP A 672 -3.15 -17.20 0.76
C ASP A 672 -3.12 -17.79 -0.65
N ARG A 673 -4.07 -18.68 -0.99
CA ARG A 673 -4.22 -19.23 -2.35
C ARG A 673 -4.56 -18.16 -3.38
N LEU A 674 -5.32 -17.12 -3.00
CA LEU A 674 -5.70 -16.03 -3.90
C LEU A 674 -4.49 -15.19 -4.36
N TYR A 675 -3.37 -15.18 -3.62
CA TYR A 675 -2.15 -14.50 -4.08
C TYR A 675 -1.47 -15.21 -5.28
N TYR A 676 -1.87 -16.45 -5.59
CA TYR A 676 -1.35 -17.21 -6.73
C TYR A 676 -2.30 -17.18 -7.95
N THR A 677 -3.37 -16.38 -7.90
CA THR A 677 -4.31 -16.19 -9.01
C THR A 677 -4.03 -14.87 -9.75
N PRO A 678 -4.73 -14.59 -10.87
CA PRO A 678 -4.63 -13.31 -11.57
C PRO A 678 -5.15 -12.09 -10.80
N LEU A 679 -5.78 -12.27 -9.63
CA LEU A 679 -6.27 -11.15 -8.81
C LEU A 679 -5.12 -10.23 -8.40
N THR A 680 -5.38 -8.91 -8.40
CA THR A 680 -4.33 -7.96 -8.01
C THR A 680 -3.96 -8.14 -6.54
N LYS A 681 -2.67 -7.99 -6.22
CA LYS A 681 -2.18 -8.04 -4.83
C LYS A 681 -2.99 -7.12 -3.91
N LYS A 682 -3.29 -5.89 -4.36
CA LYS A 682 -4.07 -4.91 -3.60
C LYS A 682 -5.47 -5.41 -3.21
N THR A 683 -6.12 -6.15 -4.10
CA THR A 683 -7.45 -6.75 -3.87
C THR A 683 -7.37 -7.80 -2.77
N VAL A 684 -6.42 -8.74 -2.88
CA VAL A 684 -6.24 -9.82 -1.88
C VAL A 684 -5.75 -9.26 -0.53
N ASP A 685 -4.85 -8.27 -0.55
CA ASP A 685 -4.35 -7.56 0.62
C ASP A 685 -5.48 -6.94 1.45
N GLY A 686 -6.49 -6.37 0.81
CA GLY A 686 -7.65 -5.83 1.54
C GLY A 686 -8.42 -6.90 2.31
N LEU A 687 -8.66 -8.05 1.66
CA LEU A 687 -9.35 -9.20 2.26
C LEU A 687 -8.56 -9.74 3.45
N ASN A 688 -7.25 -9.88 3.27
CA ASN A 688 -6.33 -10.38 4.27
C ASN A 688 -6.27 -9.44 5.49
N LEU A 689 -6.20 -8.12 5.29
CA LEU A 689 -6.25 -7.15 6.39
C LEU A 689 -7.50 -7.31 7.23
N LYS A 690 -8.69 -7.39 6.61
CA LYS A 690 -9.95 -7.53 7.34
C LYS A 690 -9.99 -8.84 8.15
N HIS A 691 -9.40 -9.91 7.62
CA HIS A 691 -9.23 -11.17 8.35
C HIS A 691 -8.29 -11.02 9.56
N GLN A 692 -7.13 -10.38 9.39
CA GLN A 692 -6.19 -10.15 10.51
C GLN A 692 -6.81 -9.34 11.65
N PHE A 693 -7.54 -8.25 11.32
CA PHE A 693 -8.25 -7.47 12.33
C PHE A 693 -9.28 -8.31 13.10
N ARG A 694 -10.00 -9.21 12.42
CA ARG A 694 -10.94 -10.13 13.08
C ARG A 694 -10.24 -11.13 14.01
N ILE A 695 -9.07 -11.65 13.61
CA ILE A 695 -8.26 -12.52 14.47
C ILE A 695 -7.84 -11.77 15.73
N ILE A 696 -7.35 -10.53 15.59
CA ILE A 696 -6.95 -9.69 16.73
C ILE A 696 -8.14 -9.46 17.66
N ASN A 697 -9.29 -9.02 17.15
CA ASN A 697 -10.48 -8.75 17.95
C ASN A 697 -10.96 -9.99 18.73
N TYR A 698 -10.91 -11.18 18.11
CA TYR A 698 -11.26 -12.42 18.78
C TYR A 698 -10.27 -12.77 19.89
N ILE A 699 -8.97 -12.68 19.62
CA ILE A 699 -7.92 -12.98 20.59
C ILE A 699 -8.02 -12.03 21.81
N ASP A 700 -8.25 -10.74 21.55
CA ASP A 700 -8.36 -9.72 22.60
C ASP A 700 -9.60 -9.97 23.49
N SER A 701 -10.65 -10.61 22.94
CA SER A 701 -11.85 -11.01 23.70
C SER A 701 -11.71 -12.34 24.44
N ALA A 702 -10.95 -13.30 23.90
CA ALA A 702 -10.86 -14.67 24.41
C ALA A 702 -9.79 -14.86 25.51
N GLY A 703 -8.80 -13.95 25.59
CA GLY A 703 -7.70 -14.01 26.55
C GLY A 703 -6.59 -15.00 26.18
N ASP A 704 -5.34 -14.54 26.35
CA ASP A 704 -4.08 -15.31 26.31
C ASP A 704 -3.67 -16.03 24.99
N TYR A 705 -3.61 -15.29 23.87
CA TYR A 705 -2.95 -15.73 22.63
C TYR A 705 -1.92 -14.73 22.11
N LYS A 706 -1.05 -14.19 22.99
CA LYS A 706 -0.07 -13.15 22.65
C LYS A 706 0.78 -13.45 21.41
N SER A 707 1.24 -14.69 21.25
CA SER A 707 2.04 -15.09 20.07
C SER A 707 1.25 -15.03 18.76
N MET A 708 -0.03 -15.41 18.78
CA MET A 708 -0.87 -15.38 17.57
C MET A 708 -1.32 -13.96 17.24
N ARG A 709 -1.59 -13.14 18.26
CA ARG A 709 -1.83 -11.70 18.09
C ARG A 709 -0.63 -11.03 17.40
N ALA A 710 0.58 -11.29 17.87
CA ALA A 710 1.80 -10.77 17.27
C ALA A 710 1.95 -11.20 15.81
N LYS A 711 1.64 -12.46 15.46
CA LYS A 711 1.67 -12.94 14.06
C LYS A 711 0.68 -12.21 13.16
N ALA A 712 -0.54 -11.95 13.65
CA ALA A 712 -1.54 -11.21 12.91
C ALA A 712 -1.08 -9.76 12.64
N ILE A 713 -0.45 -9.12 13.63
CA ILE A 713 0.11 -7.76 13.51
C ILE A 713 1.29 -7.73 12.52
N GLU A 714 2.19 -8.71 12.57
CA GLU A 714 3.26 -8.83 11.57
C GLU A 714 2.70 -9.01 10.16
N LYS A 715 1.64 -9.80 10.01
CA LYS A 715 0.95 -9.95 8.72
C LYS A 715 0.37 -8.63 8.23
N ILE A 716 -0.24 -7.82 9.11
CA ILE A 716 -0.70 -6.47 8.78
C ILE A 716 0.46 -5.62 8.26
N LYS A 717 1.61 -5.60 8.95
CA LYS A 717 2.80 -4.85 8.51
C LYS A 717 3.30 -5.27 7.12
N GLU A 718 3.36 -6.57 6.86
CA GLU A 718 3.76 -7.12 5.55
C GLU A 718 2.84 -6.64 4.42
N ILE A 719 1.54 -6.54 4.71
CA ILE A 719 0.53 -6.12 3.74
C ILE A 719 0.59 -4.61 3.50
N THR A 720 0.58 -3.79 4.56
CA THR A 720 0.48 -2.34 4.42
C THR A 720 1.78 -1.70 3.95
N GLY A 721 2.92 -2.33 4.23
CA GLY A 721 4.21 -1.62 4.22
C GLY A 721 4.18 -0.41 5.17
N LEU A 722 5.18 0.47 5.07
CA LEU A 722 5.24 1.73 5.82
C LEU A 722 4.38 2.86 5.20
N GLN A 723 3.57 2.56 4.18
CA GLN A 723 2.74 3.54 3.46
C GLN A 723 1.28 3.13 3.56
N SER A 724 0.57 3.65 4.55
CA SER A 724 -0.85 3.34 4.72
C SER A 724 -1.70 3.99 3.63
N GLU A 725 -2.84 3.36 3.32
CA GLU A 725 -3.81 3.81 2.31
C GLU A 725 -4.59 5.07 2.72
N GLY A 726 -4.20 5.74 3.81
CA GLY A 726 -4.85 6.95 4.32
C GLY A 726 -4.58 7.20 5.82
N MET A 727 -4.76 8.45 6.25
CA MET A 727 -4.48 8.91 7.62
C MET A 727 -5.21 8.09 8.69
N GLU A 728 -6.51 7.83 8.51
CA GLU A 728 -7.34 7.04 9.44
C GLU A 728 -6.84 5.60 9.60
N ASN A 729 -6.46 4.96 8.48
CA ASN A 729 -5.87 3.63 8.51
C ASN A 729 -4.51 3.65 9.21
N SER A 730 -3.66 4.66 8.93
CA SER A 730 -2.39 4.87 9.65
C SER A 730 -2.58 4.99 11.15
N MET A 731 -3.57 5.78 11.58
CA MET A 731 -3.89 5.94 12.99
C MET A 731 -4.34 4.61 13.61
N LYS A 732 -5.19 3.84 12.92
CA LYS A 732 -5.60 2.52 13.42
C LYS A 732 -4.45 1.51 13.48
N PHE A 733 -3.54 1.52 12.50
CA PHE A 733 -2.36 0.67 12.54
C PHE A 733 -1.39 1.08 13.65
N ALA A 734 -1.18 2.39 13.85
CA ALA A 734 -0.35 2.88 14.94
C ALA A 734 -0.91 2.51 16.32
N GLU A 735 -2.23 2.56 16.50
CA GLU A 735 -2.92 2.08 17.71
C GLU A 735 -2.57 0.60 17.98
N LEU A 736 -2.75 -0.29 16.99
CA LEU A 736 -2.38 -1.70 17.11
C LEU A 736 -0.90 -1.92 17.43
N TYR A 737 -0.02 -1.13 16.84
CA TYR A 737 1.42 -1.22 17.09
C TYR A 737 1.77 -0.77 18.51
N ILE A 738 1.13 0.27 19.04
CA ILE A 738 1.28 0.71 20.43
C ILE A 738 0.84 -0.38 21.40
N GLU A 739 -0.34 -0.98 21.19
CA GLU A 739 -0.85 -2.08 22.01
C GLU A 739 0.08 -3.30 22.00
N ASN A 740 0.79 -3.52 20.88
CA ASN A 740 1.80 -4.57 20.74
C ASN A 740 3.22 -4.13 21.14
N GLN A 741 3.37 -2.97 21.79
CA GLN A 741 4.65 -2.40 22.25
C GLN A 741 5.66 -2.12 21.13
N ASP A 742 5.21 -2.05 19.87
CA ASP A 742 6.03 -1.67 18.73
C ASP A 742 5.94 -0.18 18.45
N ILE A 743 6.55 0.58 19.35
CA ILE A 743 6.61 2.05 19.28
C ILE A 743 7.29 2.53 17.99
N GLN A 744 8.29 1.80 17.49
CA GLN A 744 9.01 2.21 16.29
C GLN A 744 8.11 2.14 15.05
N SER A 745 7.40 1.03 14.87
CA SER A 745 6.44 0.90 13.76
C SER A 745 5.30 1.91 13.88
N ALA A 746 4.80 2.18 15.09
CA ALA A 746 3.80 3.21 15.32
C ALA A 746 4.30 4.60 14.89
N LEU A 747 5.52 4.97 15.30
CA LEU A 747 6.12 6.26 14.95
C LEU A 747 6.29 6.40 13.44
N GLN A 748 6.86 5.39 12.78
CA GLN A 748 7.06 5.38 11.32
C GLN A 748 5.73 5.44 10.54
N THR A 749 4.67 4.85 11.10
CA THR A 749 3.33 4.83 10.46
C THR A 749 2.64 6.19 10.51
N LEU A 750 2.89 6.98 11.57
CA LEU A 750 2.30 8.33 11.71
C LEU A 750 3.17 9.42 11.07
N GLU A 751 4.48 9.22 10.98
CA GLU A 751 5.46 10.23 10.54
C GLU A 751 5.13 10.91 9.20
N PRO A 752 4.69 10.20 8.13
CA PRO A 752 4.32 10.84 6.86
C PRO A 752 3.12 11.80 6.97
N TRP A 753 2.26 11.61 7.97
CA TRP A 753 1.04 12.40 8.16
C TRP A 753 1.26 13.64 9.01
N VAL A 754 2.38 13.74 9.74
CA VAL A 754 2.69 14.88 10.60
C VAL A 754 2.76 16.18 9.78
N SER A 755 3.41 16.15 8.62
CA SER A 755 3.55 17.30 7.70
C SER A 755 2.32 17.52 6.81
N HIS A 756 1.36 16.59 6.79
CA HIS A 756 0.17 16.68 5.95
C HIS A 756 -0.74 17.86 6.36
N GLN A 757 -1.32 18.56 5.39
CA GLN A 757 -2.16 19.75 5.66
C GLN A 757 -3.37 19.45 6.53
N LYS A 758 -3.98 18.27 6.35
CA LYS A 758 -5.15 17.79 7.12
C LYS A 758 -4.80 17.03 8.41
N ALA A 759 -3.55 17.06 8.86
CA ALA A 759 -3.17 16.35 10.08
C ALA A 759 -4.01 16.84 11.28
N THR A 760 -4.69 15.91 11.95
CA THR A 760 -5.55 16.23 13.08
C THR A 760 -4.73 16.50 14.33
N GLU A 761 -5.31 17.22 15.29
CA GLU A 761 -4.70 17.41 16.61
C GLU A 761 -4.35 16.06 17.24
N ASN A 762 -5.28 15.11 17.25
CA ASN A 762 -5.03 13.80 17.84
C ASN A 762 -3.82 13.09 17.21
N LEU A 763 -3.67 13.11 15.88
CA LEU A 763 -2.51 12.53 15.21
C LEU A 763 -1.20 13.16 15.67
N ILE A 764 -1.15 14.49 15.74
CA ILE A 764 0.07 15.22 16.14
C ILE A 764 0.44 14.90 17.59
N TYR A 765 -0.53 14.91 18.50
CA TYR A 765 -0.29 14.60 19.91
C TYR A 765 0.07 13.13 20.15
N SER A 766 -0.54 12.19 19.41
CA SER A 766 -0.12 10.78 19.40
C SER A 766 1.32 10.63 18.93
N TYR A 767 1.70 11.26 17.82
CA TYR A 767 3.08 11.25 17.32
C TYR A 767 4.07 11.81 18.35
N LEU A 768 3.75 12.95 18.97
CA LEU A 768 4.58 13.55 20.02
C LEU A 768 4.74 12.65 21.24
N SER A 769 3.67 11.95 21.64
CA SER A 769 3.73 10.97 22.73
C SER A 769 4.65 9.79 22.40
N LEU A 770 4.64 9.30 21.16
CA LEU A 770 5.58 8.26 20.70
C LEU A 770 7.03 8.76 20.72
N CYS A 771 7.27 10.01 20.33
CA CYS A 771 8.59 10.62 20.44
C CYS A 771 9.07 10.77 21.89
N SER A 772 8.17 10.83 22.88
CA SER A 772 8.57 10.93 24.31
C SER A 772 9.24 9.66 24.83
N GLN A 773 9.12 8.53 24.11
CA GLN A 773 9.66 7.24 24.52
C GLN A 773 11.20 7.18 24.46
N LYS A 774 11.84 8.06 23.66
CA LYS A 774 13.29 8.17 23.54
C LYS A 774 13.72 9.64 23.46
N LEU A 775 14.78 10.01 24.18
CA LEU A 775 15.27 11.39 24.16
C LEU A 775 15.75 11.81 22.76
N GLU A 776 16.36 10.89 22.03
CA GLU A 776 16.88 11.14 20.69
C GLU A 776 15.78 11.52 19.70
N THR A 777 14.58 10.94 19.83
CA THR A 777 13.44 11.26 18.94
C THR A 777 12.92 12.68 19.15
N MET A 778 13.04 13.22 20.37
CA MET A 778 12.66 14.60 20.68
C MET A 778 13.66 15.65 20.18
N HIS A 779 14.85 15.22 19.76
CA HIS A 779 15.87 16.10 19.21
C HIS A 779 15.84 16.17 17.68
N THR A 780 14.91 15.45 17.06
CA THR A 780 14.80 15.38 15.60
C THR A 780 14.15 16.64 15.02
N PRO A 781 14.47 17.01 13.76
CA PRO A 781 13.78 18.09 13.06
C PRO A 781 12.27 17.83 12.91
N GLN A 782 11.87 16.57 12.72
CA GLN A 782 10.46 16.21 12.62
C GLN A 782 9.70 16.46 13.91
N PHE A 783 10.32 16.17 15.06
CA PHE A 783 9.75 16.54 16.36
C PHE A 783 9.59 18.07 16.49
N ASN A 784 10.60 18.84 16.08
CA ASN A 784 10.53 20.30 16.05
C ASN A 784 9.40 20.85 15.18
N TYR A 785 9.09 20.18 14.06
CA TYR A 785 7.94 20.52 13.24
C TYR A 785 6.62 20.15 13.96
N ALA A 786 6.51 18.91 14.46
CA ALA A 786 5.32 18.41 15.14
C ALA A 786 4.96 19.26 16.37
N ILE A 787 5.94 19.65 17.17
CA ILE A 787 5.73 20.43 18.40
C ILE A 787 5.26 21.86 18.10
N ARG A 788 5.77 22.48 17.03
CA ARG A 788 5.27 23.79 16.54
C ARG A 788 3.84 23.67 16.03
N LYS A 789 3.54 22.58 15.33
CA LYS A 789 2.18 22.31 14.85
C LYS A 789 1.21 22.07 16.01
N ALA A 790 1.63 21.35 17.05
CA ALA A 790 0.83 21.18 18.28
C ALA A 790 0.55 22.53 18.95
N GLN A 791 1.56 23.38 19.10
CA GLN A 791 1.39 24.74 19.63
C GLN A 791 0.42 25.58 18.79
N TYR A 792 0.49 25.48 17.46
CA TYR A 792 -0.43 26.18 16.56
C TYR A 792 -1.87 25.68 16.66
N LEU A 793 -2.06 24.36 16.73
CA LEU A 793 -3.39 23.73 16.80
C LEU A 793 -4.09 23.97 18.13
N ASN A 794 -3.37 23.81 19.25
CA ASN A 794 -3.92 23.94 20.60
C ASN A 794 -2.84 24.39 21.60
N PRO A 795 -2.64 25.71 21.80
CA PRO A 795 -1.61 26.24 22.69
C PRO A 795 -1.73 25.76 24.15
N ASP A 796 -2.96 25.59 24.65
CA ASP A 796 -3.20 25.16 26.04
C ASP A 796 -2.81 23.71 26.25
N ARG A 797 -3.27 22.82 25.37
CA ARG A 797 -2.87 21.41 25.40
C ARG A 797 -1.39 21.24 25.12
N PHE A 798 -0.78 22.11 24.31
CA PHE A 798 0.68 22.12 24.14
C PHE A 798 1.37 22.41 25.47
N CYS A 799 0.92 23.42 26.22
CA CYS A 799 1.52 23.76 27.51
C CYS A 799 1.30 22.69 28.58
N SER A 800 0.20 21.94 28.54
CA SER A 800 -0.02 20.80 29.45
C SER A 800 0.97 19.65 29.24
N LEU A 801 1.70 19.60 28.11
CA LEU A 801 2.75 18.59 27.89
C LEU A 801 4.00 18.80 28.76
N PHE A 802 4.14 19.96 29.42
CA PHE A 802 5.31 20.32 30.25
C PHE A 802 4.96 20.38 31.74
N ASP A 803 3.98 19.58 32.16
CA ASP A 803 3.48 19.48 33.54
C ASP A 803 4.35 18.59 34.45
N GLY A 804 5.40 17.98 33.91
CA GLY A 804 6.27 17.01 34.60
C GLY A 804 5.75 15.58 34.59
N LYS A 805 4.60 15.30 33.95
CA LYS A 805 4.04 13.96 33.78
C LYS A 805 4.14 13.46 32.34
N HIS A 806 4.13 14.37 31.37
CA HIS A 806 4.17 14.03 29.94
C HIS A 806 5.60 14.06 29.40
N PHE A 807 6.12 15.21 28.97
CA PHE A 807 7.51 15.29 28.55
C PHE A 807 8.44 15.37 29.75
N THR A 808 9.56 14.66 29.64
CA THR A 808 10.73 14.92 30.49
C THR A 808 11.21 16.36 30.35
N LEU A 809 11.72 16.96 31.43
CA LEU A 809 12.39 18.26 31.41
C LEU A 809 13.56 18.31 30.42
N LEU A 810 14.21 17.17 30.15
CA LEU A 810 15.30 17.10 29.16
C LEU A 810 14.84 17.39 27.72
N VAL A 811 13.53 17.40 27.44
CA VAL A 811 13.01 17.85 26.14
C VAL A 811 13.42 19.30 25.84
N LEU A 812 13.67 20.09 26.88
CA LEU A 812 14.12 21.48 26.78
C LEU A 812 15.62 21.62 26.46
N GLU A 813 16.38 20.51 26.37
CA GLU A 813 17.69 20.50 25.71
C GLU A 813 17.57 20.89 24.23
N ASN A 814 16.44 20.56 23.60
CA ASN A 814 16.11 21.05 22.28
C ASN A 814 15.74 22.54 22.36
N GLU A 815 16.69 23.39 21.98
CA GLU A 815 16.57 24.84 22.05
C GLU A 815 15.34 25.37 21.29
N GLY A 816 14.97 24.73 20.17
CA GLY A 816 13.77 25.10 19.41
C GLY A 816 12.47 24.86 20.19
N VAL A 817 12.42 23.77 20.97
CA VAL A 817 11.29 23.46 21.86
C VAL A 817 11.27 24.40 23.05
N LYS A 818 12.43 24.65 23.66
CA LYS A 818 12.56 25.54 24.82
C LYS A 818 12.10 26.95 24.51
N GLN A 819 12.54 27.52 23.39
CA GLN A 819 12.09 28.85 22.94
C GLN A 819 10.58 28.90 22.75
N LEU A 820 10.00 27.86 22.14
CA LEU A 820 8.55 27.76 21.94
C LEU A 820 7.78 27.67 23.27
N TYR A 821 8.25 26.83 24.20
CA TYR A 821 7.72 26.69 25.56
C TYR A 821 7.77 28.01 26.32
N CYS A 822 8.93 28.67 26.33
CA CYS A 822 9.14 29.93 27.04
C CYS A 822 8.26 31.05 26.50
N LYS A 823 8.10 31.14 25.18
CA LYS A 823 7.23 32.13 24.53
C LYS A 823 5.75 31.88 24.79
N THR A 824 5.32 30.63 24.86
CA THR A 824 3.88 30.29 24.84
C THR A 824 3.32 30.02 26.23
N CYS A 825 4.06 29.26 27.06
CA CYS A 825 3.55 28.70 28.31
C CYS A 825 3.95 29.52 29.53
N LYS A 826 5.14 30.14 29.51
CA LYS A 826 5.61 30.99 30.61
C LYS A 826 5.13 32.45 30.48
N ALA A 827 4.71 32.86 29.28
CA ALA A 827 4.19 34.20 29.02
C ALA A 827 2.71 34.38 29.38
N LYS A 828 2.03 33.31 29.83
CA LYS A 828 0.69 33.43 30.41
C LYS A 828 0.84 33.85 31.88
N PRO A 829 0.22 34.98 32.30
CA PRO A 829 0.31 35.49 33.66
C PRO A 829 -0.24 34.51 34.69
#